data_AF-A0A1V6R517-F1
#
_entry.id   AF-A0A1V6R517-F1
#
_cell.length_a   1.000
_cell.length_b   1.000
_cell.length_c   1.000
_cell.angle_alpha   90.00
_cell.angle_beta   90.00
_cell.angle_gamma   90.00
#
_symmetry.space_group_name_H-M   'P 1'
#
loop_
_entity.id
_entity.type
_entity.pdbx_description
1 polymer ?
#
loop_
_entity_poly.entity_id
_entity_poly.type
_entity_poly.pdbx_seq_one_letter_code
_entity_poly.pdbx_strand_id
1 'polypeptide(L)'
;MAQFHRQWARAFMTALSVVSFLGIFNPVNGLSSAQGRTIELNGVPYYVGNVAVSQILDVPVSIYEELCISDVEIFPLTIISSNTSSFTGQELAGIVSDYTNRDDVFNAAFLKAVYVAYNGDGTPSVEIRSTFPTLLKNGNSLFLVSPEYTNKGLESTVNTRLTQPLPIGPYFVSAKTGKIFKAHRLYSDDNQAFLEPAISDEKGGYIPLAPGFQGHSIAVPSRLYYTATPEQPLAGLRLGVKDIFHVKGLRTSGGNRAYYSLYDERNTTGPAIQSLIDQGAVFVGKMGTVQFANGDSPTADWVDLHCPFNPRGDGYQYPSGSSTGPGAGMGSYEWLDIVVGSDTGGSMRGPAGAQGLFGNRPSTGAVDLDEVIPLCSGLDTAGVFARSAELWSRVVHAWYKRFDGRFDSYPSSLLYPESSFTADAINNTEASGLIERFVTQFEAFLGTKRTVVDVRGSWNTTRPANSTATSLDDLLHYTYGTLITVYQWLHLGLPFFVDYAKKHSGRTPYINPGSLLRWNLGRESGQQGFDSAWNNKTIFMDWWNSPSGFGARNNKTCSESVYIYPNNVGAVSYRDEYLRGPIAPYWGMSDSNIAVFASVPDLVVPIGEVPYNSTKSGKMEYLPVTMSLVAARGCDLMLANMVEQMEQEGILRPVSPNIAETSYRPLVTPRADRDQSDNDATGGSVTTARPLGLDAAVTELSELQEQAASPSSASKPHAHQPRRFRSDLTASFYRVICDEGHRLKTISSRQHQSFALLDRKCTWCLTATPMWNRALDYCGYLALLWKTEFTIPADSPQKFPPGVTPSPAAASDPLEPYTQWSAVDELPLEGKPYHLLDPRGLVVLARRGKLSTANGFLALPIVLRLSSLTREAGNQMIGPQDTDIHNRVFNILSESLYGPPGDSSAASTPSAVSADSPATMNWATIRMLCRLSVSPKLDRFLRRSPSSVLSAEISRFTERGDDYGFGLFWSRTTEDPSTSVPTNRVAMAWYLAHQSPRLRYLLHILVQQGVFQSASSQPRFLIFCHWPLTLWLVQMFLGTLPLDFVVVRAGMPNNLRSNAIARFNDPGSSTQALVTTYNCGATGLNMHSQCSRIILMESALNHNSLFQTIGRIHRLGQHEEQRAWLLFMDHTIQRYMEFNNTTKVLPQIAAQYRHFLERQVPESTEDRNAMIEQLAN
;
A
#
# COMPACT_ATOMS: atom_id res chain seq x y z
N MET A 1 53.81 45.46 29.96
CA MET A 1 52.60 45.64 29.11
C MET A 1 52.84 45.57 27.59
N ALA A 2 54.05 45.78 27.04
CA ALA A 2 54.27 45.64 25.59
C ALA A 2 54.74 44.24 25.11
N GLN A 3 55.22 43.37 26.00
CA GLN A 3 55.57 41.96 25.68
C GLN A 3 54.39 40.98 25.89
N PHE A 4 53.39 41.36 26.68
CA PHE A 4 52.16 40.59 26.89
C PHE A 4 51.22 40.70 25.66
N HIS A 5 51.31 41.80 24.90
CA HIS A 5 50.54 42.01 23.67
C HIS A 5 51.08 41.23 22.44
N ARG A 6 52.34 40.77 22.43
CA ARG A 6 52.90 39.99 21.30
C ARG A 6 52.67 38.49 21.40
N GLN A 7 52.41 37.94 22.59
CA GLN A 7 52.01 36.54 22.75
C GLN A 7 50.51 36.33 22.51
N TRP A 8 49.66 37.31 22.81
CA TRP A 8 48.23 37.25 22.50
C TRP A 8 47.92 37.41 21.00
N ALA A 9 48.68 38.22 20.25
CA ALA A 9 48.47 38.37 18.81
C ALA A 9 48.83 37.10 18.00
N ARG A 10 49.73 36.23 18.51
CA ARG A 10 50.02 34.94 17.88
C ARG A 10 49.01 33.85 18.23
N ALA A 11 48.34 33.92 19.38
CA ALA A 11 47.23 33.03 19.73
C ALA A 11 45.91 33.43 19.05
N PHE A 12 45.71 34.73 18.77
CA PHE A 12 44.45 35.23 18.16
C PHE A 12 44.39 35.03 16.63
N MET A 13 45.54 34.94 15.94
CA MET A 13 45.59 34.62 14.50
C MET A 13 45.51 33.11 14.22
N THR A 14 45.64 32.23 15.22
CA THR A 14 45.41 30.79 15.07
C THR A 14 43.98 30.36 15.41
N ALA A 15 43.18 31.24 16.03
CA ALA A 15 41.79 30.94 16.42
C ALA A 15 40.72 31.48 15.45
N LEU A 16 41.10 32.33 14.48
CA LEU A 16 40.16 32.94 13.52
C LEU A 16 40.03 32.22 12.17
N SER A 17 40.64 31.05 12.01
CA SER A 17 40.50 30.17 10.84
C SER A 17 39.76 28.85 11.13
N VAL A 18 39.09 28.72 12.29
CA VAL A 18 38.47 27.44 12.74
C VAL A 18 36.93 27.50 12.91
N VAL A 19 36.23 28.61 12.60
CA VAL A 19 34.75 28.67 12.79
C VAL A 19 33.95 29.02 11.51
N SER A 20 34.55 28.85 10.34
CA SER A 20 33.79 28.92 9.06
C SER A 20 34.12 27.76 8.14
N PHE A 21 34.11 26.52 8.62
CA PHE A 21 34.11 25.29 7.80
C PHE A 21 33.75 24.08 8.70
N LEU A 22 32.47 23.96 9.07
CA LEU A 22 31.92 22.75 9.67
C LEU A 22 30.61 22.37 8.97
N GLY A 23 30.74 22.21 7.65
CA GLY A 23 29.94 21.29 6.86
C GLY A 23 30.87 20.15 6.42
N ILE A 24 30.82 19.04 7.16
CA ILE A 24 31.21 17.67 6.80
C ILE A 24 32.53 17.54 6.00
N PHE A 25 33.67 17.64 6.69
CA PHE A 25 34.89 16.92 6.32
C PHE A 25 35.15 15.85 7.38
N ASN A 26 34.88 14.59 7.06
CA ASN A 26 35.45 13.46 7.80
C ASN A 26 36.88 13.25 7.31
N PRO A 27 37.87 13.10 8.19
CA PRO A 27 39.23 12.77 7.78
C PRO A 27 39.23 11.39 7.13
N VAL A 28 39.67 11.35 5.88
CA VAL A 28 40.02 10.13 5.15
C VAL A 28 41.23 9.51 5.85
N ASN A 29 40.97 8.74 6.90
CA ASN A 29 41.84 7.65 7.27
C ASN A 29 41.60 6.55 6.24
N GLY A 30 42.59 6.35 5.36
CA GLY A 30 42.62 5.28 4.38
C GLY A 30 42.52 3.92 5.06
N LEU A 31 41.30 3.42 5.18
CA LEU A 31 41.03 2.01 4.97
C LEU A 31 40.82 1.85 3.46
N SER A 32 41.74 1.15 2.79
CA SER A 32 41.51 0.69 1.42
C SER A 32 40.30 -0.24 1.42
N SER A 33 39.09 0.29 1.21
CA SER A 33 37.90 -0.55 1.04
C SER A 33 37.92 -1.14 -0.36
N ALA A 34 37.85 -2.46 -0.44
CA ALA A 34 37.94 -3.28 -1.65
C ALA A 34 36.75 -3.14 -2.64
N GLN A 35 36.01 -2.02 -2.62
CA GLN A 35 34.77 -1.80 -3.38
C GLN A 35 34.94 -0.56 -4.27
N GLY A 36 34.37 -0.57 -5.49
CA GLY A 36 34.60 0.44 -6.54
C GLY A 36 34.19 1.88 -6.17
N ARG A 37 34.30 2.81 -7.12
CA ARG A 37 34.13 4.26 -6.88
C ARG A 37 33.21 4.93 -7.89
N THR A 38 32.53 5.98 -7.44
CA THR A 38 31.69 6.83 -8.30
C THR A 38 32.47 8.08 -8.73
N ILE A 39 32.28 8.49 -9.98
CA ILE A 39 32.91 9.67 -10.59
C ILE A 39 31.86 10.40 -11.39
N GLU A 40 31.94 11.71 -11.44
CA GLU A 40 31.12 12.53 -12.31
C GLU A 40 31.94 13.05 -13.50
N LEU A 41 31.42 12.87 -14.72
CA LEU A 41 31.99 13.42 -15.95
C LEU A 41 30.92 14.25 -16.65
N ASN A 42 31.15 15.56 -16.78
CA ASN A 42 30.21 16.50 -17.41
C ASN A 42 28.77 16.40 -16.86
N GLY A 43 28.59 16.27 -15.54
CA GLY A 43 27.26 16.14 -14.93
C GLY A 43 26.67 14.72 -14.97
N VAL A 44 27.38 13.74 -15.56
CA VAL A 44 26.91 12.36 -15.67
C VAL A 44 27.67 11.48 -14.67
N PRO A 45 26.97 10.77 -13.77
CA PRO A 45 27.61 9.88 -12.80
C PRO A 45 27.98 8.53 -13.44
N TYR A 46 29.17 8.03 -13.10
CA TYR A 46 29.71 6.75 -13.53
C TYR A 46 30.23 5.95 -12.34
N TYR A 47 30.07 4.64 -12.41
CA TYR A 47 30.72 3.70 -11.50
C TYR A 47 31.94 3.07 -12.16
N VAL A 48 33.04 3.08 -11.43
CA VAL A 48 34.31 2.44 -11.79
C VAL A 48 34.57 1.33 -10.80
N GLY A 49 34.36 0.10 -11.26
CA GLY A 49 34.59 -1.10 -10.47
C GLY A 49 36.06 -1.33 -10.13
N ASN A 50 36.32 -2.41 -9.39
CA ASN A 50 37.65 -2.86 -9.01
C ASN A 50 38.20 -3.95 -9.96
N VAL A 51 37.42 -4.37 -10.97
CA VAL A 51 37.80 -5.39 -11.95
C VAL A 51 38.46 -4.73 -13.15
N ALA A 52 39.80 -4.84 -13.22
CA ALA A 52 40.55 -4.35 -14.37
C ALA A 52 40.41 -5.32 -15.55
N VAL A 53 40.10 -4.77 -16.73
CA VAL A 53 39.93 -5.54 -17.99
C VAL A 53 41.19 -5.55 -18.86
N SER A 54 42.08 -4.56 -18.69
CA SER A 54 43.39 -4.53 -19.35
C SER A 54 44.31 -3.53 -18.62
N GLN A 55 45.50 -3.30 -19.15
CA GLN A 55 46.48 -2.35 -18.63
C GLN A 55 47.31 -1.78 -19.77
N ILE A 56 47.56 -0.47 -19.74
CA ILE A 56 48.49 0.21 -20.65
C ILE A 56 49.93 -0.09 -20.21
N LEU A 57 50.78 -0.49 -21.16
CA LEU A 57 52.18 -0.85 -20.91
C LEU A 57 53.14 0.15 -21.56
N ASP A 58 54.39 0.19 -21.12
CA ASP A 58 55.46 0.97 -21.77
C ASP A 58 55.25 2.50 -21.82
N VAL A 59 54.32 3.04 -21.03
CA VAL A 59 54.09 4.49 -20.87
C VAL A 59 54.44 4.90 -19.44
N PRO A 60 55.37 5.86 -19.23
CA PRO A 60 55.71 6.34 -17.90
C PRO A 60 54.52 6.91 -17.13
N VAL A 61 54.42 6.58 -15.84
CA VAL A 61 53.33 7.03 -14.95
C VAL A 61 53.23 8.57 -14.89
N SER A 62 54.34 9.29 -15.04
CA SER A 62 54.37 10.75 -15.08
C SER A 62 53.51 11.36 -16.20
N ILE A 63 53.26 10.63 -17.29
CA ILE A 63 52.37 11.10 -18.38
C ILE A 63 50.90 11.08 -17.94
N TYR A 64 50.54 10.24 -16.97
CA TYR A 64 49.16 10.11 -16.50
C TYR A 64 48.76 11.12 -15.42
N GLU A 65 49.72 11.68 -14.69
CA GLU A 65 49.46 12.58 -13.55
C GLU A 65 48.72 13.86 -13.99
N GLU A 66 49.05 14.40 -15.18
CA GLU A 66 48.41 15.60 -15.74
C GLU A 66 46.99 15.35 -16.30
N LEU A 67 46.57 14.09 -16.40
CA LEU A 67 45.29 13.68 -16.99
C LEU A 67 44.20 13.40 -15.96
N CYS A 68 44.56 13.31 -14.68
CA CYS A 68 43.63 12.98 -13.61
C CYS A 68 42.51 14.02 -13.50
N ILE A 69 41.31 13.52 -13.26
CA ILE A 69 40.20 14.36 -12.82
C ILE A 69 40.54 14.77 -11.38
N SER A 70 40.61 16.07 -11.10
CA SER A 70 41.06 16.60 -9.80
C SER A 70 40.39 15.87 -8.62
N ASP A 71 41.20 15.45 -7.65
CA ASP A 71 40.89 14.62 -6.47
C ASP A 71 40.71 13.11 -6.69
N VAL A 72 40.75 12.61 -7.94
CA VAL A 72 40.57 11.19 -8.25
C VAL A 72 41.65 10.69 -9.22
N GLU A 73 42.45 9.69 -8.80
CA GLU A 73 43.59 9.13 -9.56
C GLU A 73 43.19 8.22 -10.75
N ILE A 74 42.20 8.66 -11.52
CA ILE A 74 41.69 8.04 -12.74
C ILE A 74 41.37 9.09 -13.80
N PHE A 75 41.46 8.69 -15.06
CA PHE A 75 41.10 9.53 -16.21
C PHE A 75 40.31 8.73 -17.25
N PRO A 76 39.48 9.39 -18.08
CA PRO A 76 38.66 8.69 -19.05
C PRO A 76 39.42 8.47 -20.36
N LEU A 77 39.18 7.32 -20.99
CA LEU A 77 39.84 6.83 -22.20
C LEU A 77 38.80 6.34 -23.21
N THR A 78 39.02 6.58 -24.50
CA THR A 78 38.23 5.95 -25.57
C THR A 78 39.11 4.99 -26.36
N ILE A 79 38.65 3.74 -26.51
CA ILE A 79 39.25 2.76 -27.44
C ILE A 79 38.56 2.87 -28.79
N ILE A 80 39.35 3.05 -29.84
CA ILE A 80 38.92 3.12 -31.25
C ILE A 80 39.60 1.98 -32.01
N SER A 81 38.86 1.38 -32.94
CA SER A 81 39.41 0.41 -33.90
C SER A 81 39.40 1.02 -35.30
N SER A 82 40.52 0.92 -36.02
CA SER A 82 40.64 1.34 -37.41
C SER A 82 41.25 0.23 -38.27
N ASN A 83 40.77 0.12 -39.50
CA ASN A 83 41.32 -0.76 -40.54
C ASN A 83 41.99 0.01 -41.67
N THR A 84 42.05 1.35 -41.58
CA THR A 84 42.61 2.20 -42.64
C THR A 84 44.13 2.25 -42.53
N SER A 85 44.82 2.30 -43.68
CA SER A 85 46.27 2.46 -43.72
C SER A 85 46.73 3.87 -43.29
N SER A 86 45.81 4.85 -43.29
CA SER A 86 46.04 6.22 -42.85
C SER A 86 44.83 6.71 -42.03
N PHE A 87 44.97 6.77 -40.71
CA PHE A 87 43.93 7.27 -39.82
C PHE A 87 43.85 8.80 -39.89
N THR A 88 42.65 9.35 -40.10
CA THR A 88 42.44 10.78 -40.36
C THR A 88 41.50 11.43 -39.36
N GLY A 89 41.52 12.78 -39.28
CA GLY A 89 40.57 13.53 -38.47
C GLY A 89 39.10 13.36 -38.90
N GLN A 90 38.86 13.10 -40.19
CA GLN A 90 37.51 12.83 -40.70
C GLN A 90 37.00 11.47 -40.22
N GLU A 91 37.85 10.44 -40.23
CA GLU A 91 37.52 9.12 -39.68
C GLU A 91 37.21 9.23 -38.17
N LEU A 92 38.07 9.92 -37.41
CA LEU A 92 37.83 10.17 -35.99
C LEU A 92 36.49 10.88 -35.74
N ALA A 93 36.18 11.95 -36.49
CA ALA A 93 34.92 12.67 -36.34
C ALA A 93 33.70 11.77 -36.66
N GLY A 94 33.82 10.91 -37.68
CA GLY A 94 32.80 9.92 -38.00
C GLY A 94 32.57 8.92 -36.87
N ILE A 95 33.64 8.38 -36.29
CA ILE A 95 33.59 7.42 -35.17
C ILE A 95 32.99 8.06 -33.91
N VAL A 96 33.39 9.29 -33.57
CA VAL A 96 32.83 10.01 -32.40
C VAL A 96 31.34 10.28 -32.58
N SER A 97 30.92 10.70 -33.78
CA SER A 97 29.51 10.89 -34.12
C SER A 97 28.73 9.59 -33.97
N ASP A 98 29.27 8.49 -34.51
CA ASP A 98 28.69 7.16 -34.42
C ASP A 98 28.54 6.69 -32.96
N TYR A 99 29.58 6.83 -32.13
CA TYR A 99 29.53 6.43 -30.72
C TYR A 99 28.50 7.25 -29.94
N THR A 100 28.42 8.55 -30.19
CA THR A 100 27.48 9.45 -29.53
C THR A 100 26.03 9.11 -29.85
N ASN A 101 25.75 8.64 -31.08
CA ASN A 101 24.39 8.23 -31.48
C ASN A 101 24.06 6.80 -30.99
N ARG A 102 25.08 5.94 -30.97
CA ARG A 102 25.11 4.52 -30.59
C ARG A 102 24.84 4.20 -29.12
N ASP A 103 25.38 5.04 -28.25
CA ASP A 103 25.68 4.68 -26.88
C ASP A 103 25.35 5.80 -25.90
N ASP A 104 24.57 5.45 -24.89
CA ASP A 104 24.13 6.31 -23.82
C ASP A 104 25.13 6.39 -22.66
N VAL A 105 26.25 5.65 -22.73
CA VAL A 105 27.34 5.71 -21.74
C VAL A 105 28.47 6.63 -22.22
N PHE A 106 28.82 6.57 -23.50
CA PHE A 106 29.83 7.42 -24.11
C PHE A 106 29.40 8.90 -24.14
N ASN A 107 30.34 9.79 -23.85
CA ASN A 107 30.19 11.22 -24.07
C ASN A 107 31.56 11.85 -24.37
N ALA A 108 31.59 13.09 -24.86
CA ALA A 108 32.82 13.76 -25.29
C ALA A 108 33.92 13.87 -24.21
N ALA A 109 33.59 13.81 -22.92
CA ALA A 109 34.59 13.78 -21.85
C ALA A 109 35.53 12.56 -21.94
N PHE A 110 35.06 11.44 -22.52
CA PHE A 110 35.90 10.26 -22.74
C PHE A 110 36.98 10.45 -23.80
N LEU A 111 36.95 11.54 -24.55
CA LEU A 111 37.96 11.87 -25.54
C LEU A 111 39.21 12.52 -24.93
N LYS A 112 39.25 12.74 -23.61
CA LYS A 112 40.44 13.23 -22.90
C LYS A 112 41.68 12.40 -23.20
N ALA A 113 41.54 11.07 -23.26
CA ALA A 113 42.54 10.17 -23.80
C ALA A 113 41.91 9.28 -24.90
N VAL A 114 42.66 9.00 -25.96
CA VAL A 114 42.20 8.14 -27.07
C VAL A 114 43.27 7.13 -27.38
N TYR A 115 42.89 5.86 -27.53
CA TYR A 115 43.75 4.78 -28.03
C TYR A 115 43.20 4.22 -29.33
N VAL A 116 44.02 4.19 -30.38
CA VAL A 116 43.66 3.64 -31.70
C VAL A 116 44.33 2.29 -31.93
N ALA A 117 43.52 1.23 -31.96
CA ALA A 117 43.90 -0.11 -32.35
C ALA A 117 43.83 -0.26 -33.87
N TYR A 118 44.86 -0.84 -34.48
CA TYR A 118 44.84 -1.22 -35.89
C TYR A 118 44.41 -2.69 -36.05
N ASN A 119 43.40 -2.92 -36.88
CA ASN A 119 42.85 -4.24 -37.17
C ASN A 119 42.93 -4.61 -38.67
N GLY A 120 43.66 -3.85 -39.47
CA GLY A 120 43.82 -4.08 -40.91
C GLY A 120 45.05 -4.92 -41.27
N ASP A 121 45.16 -5.27 -42.55
CA ASP A 121 46.35 -5.89 -43.11
C ASP A 121 47.31 -4.81 -43.63
N GLY A 122 48.48 -4.67 -42.99
CA GLY A 122 49.53 -3.77 -43.48
C GLY A 122 50.21 -2.95 -42.39
N THR A 123 50.77 -1.83 -42.81
CA THR A 123 51.57 -0.94 -41.96
C THR A 123 50.88 0.42 -41.87
N PRO A 124 50.12 0.70 -40.81
CA PRO A 124 49.32 1.91 -40.72
C PRO A 124 50.14 3.13 -40.32
N SER A 125 49.57 4.31 -40.61
CA SER A 125 50.09 5.63 -40.25
C SER A 125 48.96 6.54 -39.75
N VAL A 126 49.29 7.60 -39.01
CA VAL A 126 48.31 8.63 -38.60
C VAL A 126 48.58 9.92 -39.37
N GLU A 127 47.56 10.46 -40.02
CA GLU A 127 47.61 11.76 -40.68
C GLU A 127 47.45 12.89 -39.64
N ILE A 128 48.57 13.40 -39.16
CA ILE A 128 48.61 14.35 -38.04
C ILE A 128 47.90 15.66 -38.34
N ARG A 129 48.04 16.19 -39.57
CA ARG A 129 47.49 17.49 -39.96
C ARG A 129 45.97 17.55 -39.88
N SER A 130 45.29 16.42 -40.09
CA SER A 130 43.82 16.32 -39.99
C SER A 130 43.38 15.84 -38.60
N THR A 131 44.10 14.87 -38.02
CA THR A 131 43.69 14.19 -36.79
C THR A 131 43.85 15.06 -35.54
N PHE A 132 45.00 15.74 -35.37
CA PHE A 132 45.30 16.50 -34.16
C PHE A 132 44.37 17.69 -33.91
N PRO A 133 44.03 18.53 -34.93
CA PRO A 133 43.04 19.58 -34.74
C PRO A 133 41.69 19.04 -34.26
N THR A 134 41.30 17.85 -34.72
CA THR A 134 40.05 17.19 -34.32
C THR A 134 40.13 16.69 -32.88
N LEU A 135 41.25 16.09 -32.47
CA LEU A 135 41.50 15.67 -31.08
C LEU A 135 41.48 16.86 -30.11
N LEU A 136 42.20 17.94 -30.45
CA LEU A 136 42.26 19.16 -29.63
C LEU A 136 40.89 19.85 -29.50
N LYS A 137 40.11 19.90 -30.59
CA LYS A 137 38.73 20.42 -30.56
C LYS A 137 37.84 19.66 -29.58
N ASN A 138 38.11 18.37 -29.37
CA ASN A 138 37.39 17.51 -28.43
C ASN A 138 38.06 17.41 -27.04
N GLY A 139 39.04 18.28 -26.73
CA GLY A 139 39.67 18.34 -25.41
C GLY A 139 40.63 17.18 -25.11
N ASN A 140 41.13 16.48 -26.13
CA ASN A 140 42.10 15.42 -25.96
C ASN A 140 43.43 15.96 -25.40
N SER A 141 44.04 15.19 -24.51
CA SER A 141 45.33 15.49 -23.88
C SER A 141 46.31 14.32 -23.95
N LEU A 142 45.84 13.14 -24.39
CA LEU A 142 46.69 11.97 -24.62
C LEU A 142 46.19 11.18 -25.84
N PHE A 143 47.09 10.98 -26.81
CA PHE A 143 46.82 10.20 -28.01
C PHE A 143 47.77 9.00 -28.08
N LEU A 144 47.18 7.81 -27.95
CA LEU A 144 47.85 6.53 -27.92
C LEU A 144 47.53 5.76 -29.20
N VAL A 145 48.50 5.01 -29.71
CA VAL A 145 48.31 4.11 -30.85
C VAL A 145 48.92 2.75 -30.59
N SER A 146 48.32 1.74 -31.19
CA SER A 146 48.83 0.38 -31.20
C SER A 146 50.22 0.28 -31.89
N PRO A 147 51.06 -0.71 -31.53
CA PRO A 147 52.46 -0.79 -31.99
C PRO A 147 52.66 -0.87 -33.50
N GLU A 148 51.64 -1.29 -34.25
CA GLU A 148 51.61 -1.43 -35.70
C GLU A 148 51.79 -0.08 -36.42
N TYR A 149 51.38 1.02 -35.79
CA TYR A 149 51.52 2.36 -36.36
C TYR A 149 52.98 2.79 -36.46
N THR A 150 53.42 3.15 -37.67
CA THR A 150 54.82 3.47 -37.99
C THR A 150 55.30 4.87 -37.60
N ASN A 151 54.48 5.63 -36.88
CA ASN A 151 54.80 6.99 -36.45
C ASN A 151 55.87 7.02 -35.34
N LYS A 152 57.09 6.55 -35.63
CA LYS A 152 58.26 6.69 -34.76
C LYS A 152 58.75 8.14 -34.80
N GLY A 153 58.63 8.85 -33.68
CA GLY A 153 59.38 10.09 -33.43
C GLY A 153 58.62 11.42 -33.54
N LEU A 154 57.28 11.43 -33.44
CA LEU A 154 56.53 12.67 -33.22
C LEU A 154 56.23 12.80 -31.72
N GLU A 155 56.58 13.94 -31.12
CA GLU A 155 56.39 14.24 -29.68
C GLU A 155 54.93 14.08 -29.20
N SER A 156 53.99 13.99 -30.13
CA SER A 156 52.55 14.12 -29.88
C SER A 156 51.78 12.77 -29.91
N THR A 157 52.42 11.66 -30.28
CA THR A 157 51.80 10.33 -30.37
C THR A 157 52.60 9.31 -29.58
N VAL A 158 51.95 8.51 -28.74
CA VAL A 158 52.61 7.48 -27.93
C VAL A 158 52.22 6.08 -28.42
N ASN A 159 53.19 5.35 -28.97
CA ASN A 159 53.02 3.94 -29.28
C ASN A 159 53.03 3.13 -27.99
N THR A 160 51.99 2.35 -27.76
CA THR A 160 51.82 1.55 -26.54
C THR A 160 51.09 0.26 -26.87
N ARG A 161 51.29 -0.75 -26.02
CA ARG A 161 50.52 -2.00 -26.07
C ARG A 161 49.60 -2.12 -24.86
N LEU A 162 48.51 -2.86 -25.04
CA LEU A 162 47.61 -3.27 -23.96
C LEU A 162 47.95 -4.70 -23.54
N THR A 163 47.76 -5.05 -22.27
CA THR A 163 47.94 -6.44 -21.81
C THR A 163 47.00 -7.42 -22.50
N GLN A 164 45.80 -6.96 -22.86
CA GLN A 164 44.81 -7.68 -23.65
C GLN A 164 44.08 -6.69 -24.57
N PRO A 165 43.69 -7.11 -25.79
CA PRO A 165 42.82 -6.30 -26.66
C PRO A 165 41.51 -5.97 -25.96
N LEU A 166 40.97 -4.79 -26.24
CA LEU A 166 39.71 -4.33 -25.67
C LEU A 166 38.70 -4.04 -26.78
N PRO A 167 37.40 -4.29 -26.55
CA PRO A 167 36.34 -3.76 -27.38
C PRO A 167 36.41 -2.23 -27.48
N ILE A 168 35.84 -1.70 -28.56
CA ILE A 168 35.70 -0.25 -28.72
C ILE A 168 34.83 0.37 -27.63
N GLY A 169 35.00 1.67 -27.38
CA GLY A 169 34.13 2.45 -26.49
C GLY A 169 34.84 3.15 -25.33
N PRO A 170 34.06 3.69 -24.37
CA PRO A 170 34.58 4.47 -23.24
C PRO A 170 35.17 3.56 -22.16
N TYR A 171 36.22 3.99 -21.45
CA TYR A 171 36.85 3.29 -20.33
C TYR A 171 37.41 4.30 -19.33
N PHE A 172 37.76 3.80 -18.14
CA PHE A 172 38.54 4.55 -17.15
C PHE A 172 39.90 3.91 -16.95
N VAL A 173 40.92 4.72 -16.69
CA VAL A 173 42.29 4.26 -16.47
C VAL A 173 42.78 4.77 -15.13
N SER A 174 43.41 3.89 -14.33
CA SER A 174 44.15 4.28 -13.13
C SER A 174 45.44 4.97 -13.50
N ALA A 175 45.60 6.24 -13.09
CA ALA A 175 46.81 7.00 -13.37
C ALA A 175 48.05 6.40 -12.67
N LYS A 176 47.88 5.74 -11.51
CA LYS A 176 48.98 5.08 -10.80
C LYS A 176 49.48 3.78 -11.44
N THR A 177 48.57 3.01 -12.03
CA THR A 177 48.86 1.62 -12.43
C THR A 177 48.72 1.37 -13.92
N GLY A 178 48.11 2.29 -14.68
CA GLY A 178 47.73 2.08 -16.08
C GLY A 178 46.61 1.06 -16.28
N LYS A 179 46.02 0.50 -15.21
CA LYS A 179 44.92 -0.47 -15.29
C LYS A 179 43.67 0.19 -15.84
N ILE A 180 42.99 -0.52 -16.74
CA ILE A 180 41.81 -0.08 -17.47
C ILE A 180 40.56 -0.78 -16.91
N PHE A 181 39.48 -0.03 -16.72
CA PHE A 181 38.20 -0.46 -16.18
C PHE A 181 37.07 -0.05 -17.12
N LYS A 182 36.06 -0.90 -17.29
CA LYS A 182 34.86 -0.57 -18.06
C LYS A 182 34.11 0.61 -17.42
N ALA A 183 33.63 1.51 -18.27
CA ALA A 183 32.75 2.59 -17.86
C ALA A 183 31.32 2.05 -17.68
N HIS A 184 30.75 2.30 -16.50
CA HIS A 184 29.35 2.03 -16.23
C HIS A 184 28.67 3.35 -15.90
N ARG A 185 27.69 3.78 -16.69
CA ARG A 185 26.87 4.95 -16.34
C ARG A 185 25.94 4.57 -15.19
N LEU A 186 25.78 5.45 -14.21
CA LEU A 186 24.82 5.27 -13.13
C LEU A 186 23.47 5.89 -13.53
N TYR A 187 22.44 5.06 -13.54
CA TYR A 187 21.05 5.46 -13.75
C TYR A 187 20.25 5.38 -12.45
N SER A 188 19.27 6.25 -12.26
CA SER A 188 18.36 6.18 -11.09
C SER A 188 17.26 5.12 -11.30
N ASP A 189 16.98 4.34 -10.27
CA ASP A 189 15.86 3.39 -10.16
C ASP A 189 14.66 4.06 -9.45
N ASP A 190 14.13 5.12 -10.06
CA ASP A 190 13.06 5.95 -9.45
C ASP A 190 11.76 5.17 -9.16
N ASN A 191 11.50 4.10 -9.91
CA ASN A 191 10.34 3.22 -9.73
C ASN A 191 10.62 2.05 -8.78
N GLN A 192 11.83 1.95 -8.22
CA GLN A 192 12.25 0.87 -7.31
C GLN A 192 12.01 -0.52 -7.92
N ALA A 193 12.33 -0.67 -9.19
CA ALA A 193 12.15 -1.92 -9.92
C ALA A 193 13.24 -2.95 -9.60
N PHE A 194 14.44 -2.50 -9.20
CA PHE A 194 15.58 -3.33 -8.87
C PHE A 194 15.69 -3.56 -7.36
N LEU A 195 16.08 -4.77 -6.98
CA LEU A 195 16.43 -5.13 -5.61
C LEU A 195 17.94 -5.13 -5.39
N GLU A 196 18.70 -5.59 -6.39
CA GLU A 196 20.15 -5.73 -6.30
C GLU A 196 20.77 -5.43 -7.68
N PRO A 197 21.23 -4.20 -7.94
CA PRO A 197 22.06 -3.90 -9.10
C PRO A 197 23.37 -4.65 -9.03
N ALA A 198 23.90 -5.04 -10.19
CA ALA A 198 25.12 -5.85 -10.25
C ALA A 198 25.95 -5.54 -11.50
N ILE A 199 27.25 -5.80 -11.40
CA ILE A 199 28.19 -5.73 -12.51
C ILE A 199 28.89 -7.07 -12.71
N SER A 200 29.40 -7.32 -13.91
CA SER A 200 30.20 -8.51 -14.21
C SER A 200 31.49 -8.55 -13.36
N ASP A 201 31.86 -9.74 -12.90
CA ASP A 201 33.19 -10.00 -12.32
C ASP A 201 34.27 -10.26 -13.40
N GLU A 202 33.88 -10.21 -14.69
CA GLU A 202 34.67 -10.55 -15.88
C GLU A 202 35.20 -11.99 -15.90
N LYS A 203 34.63 -12.88 -15.06
CA LYS A 203 34.94 -14.31 -14.90
C LYS A 203 33.67 -15.19 -14.93
N GLY A 204 32.60 -14.67 -15.54
CA GLY A 204 31.32 -15.34 -15.71
C GLY A 204 30.41 -15.32 -14.47
N GLY A 205 30.76 -14.56 -13.43
CA GLY A 205 29.91 -14.26 -12.29
C GLY A 205 29.61 -12.75 -12.20
N TYR A 206 28.96 -12.37 -11.10
CA TYR A 206 28.52 -10.99 -10.88
C TYR A 206 28.78 -10.55 -9.45
N ILE A 207 28.96 -9.25 -9.27
CA ILE A 207 29.23 -8.62 -7.98
C ILE A 207 28.12 -7.59 -7.72
N PRO A 208 27.48 -7.58 -6.54
CA PRO A 208 26.53 -6.54 -6.17
C PRO A 208 27.18 -5.15 -6.20
N LEU A 209 26.44 -4.14 -6.64
CA LEU A 209 26.91 -2.76 -6.59
C LEU A 209 27.00 -2.29 -5.13
N ALA A 210 28.16 -1.77 -4.72
CA ALA A 210 28.35 -1.28 -3.35
C ALA A 210 27.46 -0.05 -3.07
N PRO A 211 26.94 0.12 -1.83
CA PRO A 211 26.12 1.26 -1.44
C PRO A 211 26.99 2.53 -1.33
N GLY A 212 27.35 3.12 -2.48
CA GLY A 212 28.34 4.20 -2.57
C GLY A 212 27.79 5.58 -2.90
N PHE A 213 26.61 5.69 -3.51
CA PHE A 213 25.98 6.98 -3.82
C PHE A 213 24.51 6.73 -4.17
N GLN A 214 23.57 7.43 -3.50
CA GLN A 214 22.11 7.34 -3.70
C GLN A 214 21.60 5.89 -3.92
N GLY A 215 21.17 5.21 -2.85
CA GLY A 215 20.91 3.76 -2.77
C GLY A 215 19.90 3.12 -3.74
N HIS A 216 19.59 3.75 -4.86
CA HIS A 216 18.75 3.28 -5.96
C HIS A 216 19.45 3.44 -7.32
N SER A 217 20.79 3.41 -7.41
CA SER A 217 21.50 3.58 -8.69
C SER A 217 21.82 2.24 -9.37
N ILE A 218 21.65 2.15 -10.69
CA ILE A 218 22.00 0.99 -11.52
C ILE A 218 23.24 1.30 -12.35
N ALA A 219 24.26 0.46 -12.26
CA ALA A 219 25.49 0.58 -13.06
C ALA A 219 25.31 -0.13 -14.41
N VAL A 220 25.30 0.64 -15.49
CA VAL A 220 24.97 0.15 -16.83
C VAL A 220 26.18 0.31 -17.77
N PRO A 221 26.69 -0.78 -18.37
CA PRO A 221 27.85 -0.72 -19.26
C PRO A 221 27.52 -0.14 -20.64
N SER A 222 28.56 0.34 -21.33
CA SER A 222 28.47 0.82 -22.71
C SER A 222 28.01 -0.28 -23.67
N ARG A 223 27.15 0.10 -24.62
CA ARG A 223 26.69 -0.78 -25.72
C ARG A 223 27.82 -1.08 -26.71
N LEU A 224 28.79 -0.19 -26.83
CA LEU A 224 29.91 -0.29 -27.79
C LEU A 224 30.81 -1.50 -27.52
N TYR A 225 30.81 -2.02 -26.29
CA TYR A 225 31.58 -3.22 -25.96
C TYR A 225 31.09 -4.48 -26.65
N TYR A 226 29.90 -4.44 -27.26
CA TYR A 226 29.21 -5.59 -27.77
C TYR A 226 28.87 -5.39 -29.24
N THR A 227 29.00 -6.44 -30.04
CA THR A 227 28.60 -6.46 -31.45
C THR A 227 27.76 -7.69 -31.66
N ALA A 228 26.53 -7.52 -32.16
CA ALA A 228 25.65 -8.64 -32.45
C ALA A 228 26.20 -9.47 -33.60
N THR A 229 26.26 -10.78 -33.40
CA THR A 229 26.61 -11.77 -34.42
C THR A 229 25.50 -12.82 -34.51
N PRO A 230 25.47 -13.68 -35.54
CA PRO A 230 24.54 -14.79 -35.60
C PRO A 230 24.60 -15.72 -34.37
N GLU A 231 25.78 -15.90 -33.78
CA GLU A 231 26.02 -16.72 -32.59
C GLU A 231 25.61 -16.02 -31.29
N GLN A 232 25.77 -14.69 -31.25
CA GLN A 232 25.37 -13.84 -30.13
C GLN A 232 24.32 -12.82 -30.57
N PRO A 233 23.10 -13.27 -30.91
CA PRO A 233 22.08 -12.40 -31.46
C PRO A 233 21.53 -11.43 -30.43
N LEU A 234 21.88 -11.52 -29.14
CA LEU A 234 21.43 -10.61 -28.08
C LEU A 234 22.55 -9.71 -27.55
N ALA A 235 23.72 -9.70 -28.22
CA ALA A 235 24.87 -8.91 -27.79
C ALA A 235 24.51 -7.43 -27.58
N GLY A 236 24.79 -6.93 -26.38
CA GLY A 236 24.58 -5.53 -26.01
C GLY A 236 23.17 -5.17 -25.54
N LEU A 237 22.22 -6.11 -25.59
CA LEU A 237 20.90 -5.93 -24.98
C LEU A 237 21.03 -6.06 -23.46
N ARG A 238 20.62 -5.03 -22.73
CA ARG A 238 20.66 -4.98 -21.27
C ARG A 238 19.47 -5.73 -20.67
N LEU A 239 19.80 -6.63 -19.75
CA LEU A 239 18.91 -7.64 -19.19
C LEU A 239 18.72 -7.46 -17.68
N GLY A 240 17.48 -7.18 -17.26
CA GLY A 240 17.05 -7.29 -15.87
C GLY A 240 16.38 -8.63 -15.59
N VAL A 241 16.56 -9.21 -14.41
CA VAL A 241 16.01 -10.55 -14.10
C VAL A 241 15.27 -10.57 -12.78
N LYS A 242 14.03 -11.08 -12.78
CA LYS A 242 13.23 -11.30 -11.57
C LYS A 242 14.02 -12.04 -10.48
N ASP A 243 13.84 -11.63 -9.22
CA ASP A 243 14.61 -12.17 -8.09
C ASP A 243 14.11 -13.53 -7.57
N ILE A 244 13.90 -14.46 -8.48
CA ILE A 244 13.72 -15.90 -8.21
C ILE A 244 14.72 -16.75 -9.01
N PHE A 245 15.35 -16.19 -10.03
CA PHE A 245 16.38 -16.86 -10.83
C PHE A 245 17.74 -16.73 -10.15
N HIS A 246 18.48 -17.83 -10.05
CA HIS A 246 19.84 -17.80 -9.51
C HIS A 246 20.84 -17.27 -10.54
N VAL A 247 21.74 -16.41 -10.08
CA VAL A 247 22.80 -15.78 -10.87
C VAL A 247 24.10 -15.90 -10.08
N LYS A 248 25.15 -16.42 -10.71
CA LYS A 248 26.44 -16.68 -10.07
C LYS A 248 27.03 -15.42 -9.44
N GLY A 249 27.46 -15.51 -8.19
CA GLY A 249 28.04 -14.41 -7.40
C GLY A 249 27.02 -13.50 -6.72
N LEU A 250 25.72 -13.71 -6.95
CA LEU A 250 24.65 -12.96 -6.30
C LEU A 250 23.81 -13.86 -5.41
N ARG A 251 23.11 -13.24 -4.46
CA ARG A 251 22.08 -13.92 -3.66
C ARG A 251 20.76 -13.90 -4.43
N THR A 252 19.77 -14.62 -3.92
CA THR A 252 18.39 -14.59 -4.45
C THR A 252 17.45 -14.54 -3.27
N SER A 253 16.65 -13.48 -3.16
CA SER A 253 15.77 -13.28 -1.99
C SER A 253 14.42 -13.99 -2.15
N GLY A 254 13.93 -14.15 -3.38
CA GLY A 254 12.55 -14.58 -3.61
C GLY A 254 11.53 -13.62 -3.01
N GLY A 255 11.86 -12.33 -2.85
CA GLY A 255 10.97 -11.37 -2.18
C GLY A 255 10.93 -11.51 -0.65
N ASN A 256 11.92 -12.18 -0.04
CA ASN A 256 11.95 -12.47 1.41
C ASN A 256 13.32 -12.21 2.04
N ARG A 257 13.35 -11.37 3.07
CA ARG A 257 14.60 -10.96 3.75
C ARG A 257 15.25 -12.10 4.53
N ALA A 258 14.46 -12.97 5.14
CA ALA A 258 14.96 -14.12 5.89
C ALA A 258 15.60 -15.16 4.95
N TYR A 259 15.00 -15.40 3.78
CA TYR A 259 15.56 -16.27 2.75
C TYR A 259 16.89 -15.73 2.21
N TYR A 260 16.95 -14.43 1.89
CA TYR A 260 18.19 -13.75 1.47
C TYR A 260 19.32 -13.84 2.51
N SER A 261 18.98 -13.73 3.80
CA SER A 261 19.96 -13.78 4.89
C SER A 261 20.40 -15.21 5.24
N LEU A 262 19.55 -16.19 4.96
CA LEU A 262 19.78 -17.59 5.29
C LEU A 262 20.79 -18.23 4.32
N TYR A 263 20.57 -18.04 3.02
CA TYR A 263 21.34 -18.67 1.95
C TYR A 263 22.42 -17.71 1.39
N ASP A 264 23.60 -18.26 1.10
CA ASP A 264 24.74 -17.51 0.58
C ASP A 264 24.61 -17.23 -0.94
N GLU A 265 25.64 -16.59 -1.50
CA GLU A 265 25.75 -16.33 -2.94
C GLU A 265 25.68 -17.62 -3.76
N ARG A 266 25.08 -17.52 -4.94
CA ARG A 266 24.93 -18.68 -5.84
C ARG A 266 26.24 -18.95 -6.57
N ASN A 267 26.60 -20.22 -6.65
CA ASN A 267 27.83 -20.65 -7.35
C ASN A 267 27.63 -20.78 -8.87
N THR A 268 26.38 -20.84 -9.32
CA THR A 268 25.98 -21.06 -10.71
C THR A 268 24.88 -20.08 -11.09
N THR A 269 24.84 -19.74 -12.38
CA THR A 269 23.71 -19.06 -13.01
C THR A 269 22.78 -20.12 -13.58
N GLY A 270 21.48 -20.01 -13.33
CA GLY A 270 20.52 -20.98 -13.84
C GLY A 270 20.44 -20.99 -15.37
N PRO A 271 20.16 -22.16 -15.99
CA PRO A 271 20.19 -22.32 -17.45
C PRO A 271 19.29 -21.35 -18.20
N ALA A 272 18.13 -20.99 -17.64
CA ALA A 272 17.25 -19.95 -18.19
C ALA A 272 18.01 -18.64 -18.50
N ILE A 273 18.78 -18.16 -17.52
CA ILE A 273 19.49 -16.88 -17.62
C ILE A 273 20.83 -17.04 -18.32
N GLN A 274 21.54 -18.15 -18.06
CA GLN A 274 22.81 -18.44 -18.71
C GLN A 274 22.66 -18.50 -20.23
N SER A 275 21.58 -19.12 -20.74
CA SER A 275 21.31 -19.17 -22.19
C SER A 275 21.15 -17.79 -22.84
N LEU A 276 20.68 -16.78 -22.12
CA LEU A 276 20.58 -15.41 -22.65
C LEU A 276 21.95 -14.71 -22.62
N ILE A 277 22.71 -14.89 -21.54
CA ILE A 277 24.07 -14.36 -21.38
C ILE A 277 25.00 -14.94 -22.45
N ASP A 278 24.92 -16.25 -22.71
CA ASP A 278 25.72 -16.93 -23.75
C ASP A 278 25.45 -16.34 -25.14
N GLN A 279 24.22 -15.88 -25.38
CA GLN A 279 23.80 -15.20 -26.61
C GLN A 279 24.14 -13.70 -26.63
N GLY A 280 24.87 -13.21 -25.63
CA GLY A 280 25.41 -11.85 -25.54
C GLY A 280 24.57 -10.86 -24.73
N ALA A 281 23.45 -11.27 -24.14
CA ALA A 281 22.66 -10.38 -23.30
C ALA A 281 23.46 -9.96 -22.05
N VAL A 282 23.34 -8.69 -21.68
CA VAL A 282 24.15 -8.05 -20.64
C VAL A 282 23.33 -7.89 -19.37
N PHE A 283 23.58 -8.74 -18.39
CA PHE A 283 22.87 -8.69 -17.11
C PHE A 283 23.27 -7.46 -16.29
N VAL A 284 22.28 -6.73 -15.75
CA VAL A 284 22.48 -5.47 -15.00
C VAL A 284 21.95 -5.51 -13.56
N GLY A 285 21.13 -6.50 -13.19
CA GLY A 285 20.64 -6.61 -11.82
C GLY A 285 19.41 -7.49 -11.62
N LYS A 286 19.14 -7.79 -10.35
CA LYS A 286 17.95 -8.53 -9.89
C LYS A 286 16.79 -7.57 -9.64
N MET A 287 15.60 -7.94 -10.11
CA MET A 287 14.40 -7.11 -10.09
C MET A 287 13.33 -7.66 -9.15
N GLY A 288 12.53 -6.76 -8.59
CA GLY A 288 11.50 -7.06 -7.59
C GLY A 288 10.51 -8.15 -7.99
N THR A 289 10.11 -8.96 -7.01
CA THR A 289 9.10 -10.01 -7.17
C THR A 289 8.15 -10.00 -5.98
N VAL A 290 6.89 -10.38 -6.20
CA VAL A 290 6.05 -10.82 -5.07
C VAL A 290 6.74 -12.02 -4.40
N GLN A 291 6.61 -12.12 -3.08
CA GLN A 291 7.26 -13.14 -2.28
C GLN A 291 6.98 -14.55 -2.82
N PHE A 292 8.07 -15.23 -3.19
CA PHE A 292 8.12 -16.55 -3.80
C PHE A 292 7.17 -16.71 -5.01
N ALA A 293 7.05 -15.65 -5.80
CA ALA A 293 6.18 -15.59 -6.98
C ALA A 293 4.67 -15.80 -6.72
N ASN A 294 4.21 -15.64 -5.46
CA ASN A 294 2.78 -15.69 -5.09
C ASN A 294 1.99 -14.45 -5.57
N GLY A 295 0.73 -14.32 -5.16
CA GLY A 295 -0.08 -13.12 -5.37
C GLY A 295 -0.22 -12.26 -4.11
N ASP A 296 0.29 -11.04 -4.15
CA ASP A 296 0.20 -10.06 -3.06
C ASP A 296 -0.28 -8.73 -3.66
N SER A 297 -1.16 -8.02 -2.96
CA SER A 297 -1.62 -6.69 -3.35
C SER A 297 -0.95 -5.58 -2.54
N PRO A 298 -0.39 -4.53 -3.17
CA PRO A 298 0.03 -3.34 -2.44
C PRO A 298 -1.20 -2.57 -1.93
N THR A 299 -1.13 -1.85 -0.82
CA THR A 299 -0.04 -1.80 0.18
C THR A 299 -0.21 -2.83 1.32
N ALA A 300 -1.15 -3.77 1.19
CA ALA A 300 -1.55 -4.66 2.27
C ALA A 300 -0.62 -5.87 2.47
N ASP A 301 -0.30 -6.60 1.39
CA ASP A 301 0.38 -7.89 1.49
C ASP A 301 1.93 -7.77 1.38
N TRP A 302 2.44 -6.71 0.76
CA TRP A 302 3.87 -6.46 0.57
C TRP A 302 4.52 -5.90 1.84
N VAL A 303 4.91 -6.78 2.77
CA VAL A 303 5.49 -6.39 4.06
C VAL A 303 7.02 -6.45 4.09
N ASP A 304 7.64 -7.52 3.56
CA ASP A 304 9.10 -7.72 3.65
C ASP A 304 9.92 -6.75 2.79
N LEU A 305 9.55 -6.65 1.51
CA LEU A 305 10.14 -5.77 0.51
C LEU A 305 9.02 -4.96 -0.13
N HIS A 306 9.33 -3.74 -0.56
CA HIS A 306 8.32 -2.82 -1.08
C HIS A 306 7.92 -3.18 -2.52
N CYS A 307 6.66 -2.94 -2.86
CA CYS A 307 6.15 -3.10 -4.21
C CYS A 307 6.70 -1.97 -5.13
N PRO A 308 7.31 -2.30 -6.29
CA PRO A 308 7.72 -1.32 -7.31
C PRO A 308 6.58 -0.38 -7.73
N PHE A 309 6.91 0.79 -8.28
CA PHE A 309 5.93 1.77 -8.76
C PHE A 309 5.59 1.55 -10.23
N ASN A 310 4.30 1.58 -10.57
CA ASN A 310 3.84 1.52 -11.95
C ASN A 310 4.14 2.87 -12.65
N PRO A 311 4.97 2.92 -13.71
CA PRO A 311 5.25 4.15 -14.46
C PRO A 311 4.11 4.65 -15.36
N ARG A 312 2.99 3.92 -15.47
CA ARG A 312 1.84 4.30 -16.30
C ARG A 312 0.84 5.14 -15.52
N GLY A 313 0.05 5.92 -16.26
CA GLY A 313 -0.93 6.83 -15.68
C GLY A 313 -0.25 7.84 -14.75
N ASP A 314 -0.71 7.90 -13.51
CA ASP A 314 -0.23 8.87 -12.51
C ASP A 314 1.00 8.42 -11.71
N GLY A 315 1.56 7.24 -11.98
CA GLY A 315 2.67 6.68 -11.21
C GLY A 315 2.24 5.84 -9.99
N TYR A 316 0.94 5.78 -9.67
CA TYR A 316 0.41 5.17 -8.45
C TYR A 316 -0.61 4.05 -8.72
N GLN A 317 -0.64 3.51 -9.94
CA GLN A 317 -1.39 2.30 -10.23
C GLN A 317 -0.70 1.05 -9.66
N TYR A 318 -1.44 -0.03 -9.47
CA TYR A 318 -0.90 -1.34 -9.15
C TYR A 318 -0.13 -1.86 -10.37
N PRO A 319 1.18 -2.17 -10.26
CA PRO A 319 1.96 -2.73 -11.37
C PRO A 319 1.62 -4.19 -11.73
N SER A 320 0.69 -4.84 -11.01
CA SER A 320 0.42 -6.28 -11.08
C SER A 320 1.61 -7.14 -10.60
N GLY A 321 1.46 -8.46 -10.63
CA GLY A 321 2.47 -9.38 -10.11
C GLY A 321 2.31 -10.83 -10.59
N SER A 322 3.27 -11.71 -10.32
CA SER A 322 4.42 -11.53 -9.42
C SER A 322 5.70 -10.99 -10.06
N SER A 323 5.79 -10.90 -11.39
CA SER A 323 6.96 -10.30 -12.09
C SER A 323 6.88 -8.77 -12.09
N THR A 324 6.67 -8.20 -10.90
CA THR A 324 6.35 -6.80 -10.69
C THR A 324 7.51 -5.87 -11.05
N GLY A 325 8.72 -6.17 -10.56
CA GLY A 325 9.93 -5.41 -10.89
C GLY A 325 10.26 -5.45 -12.39
N PRO A 326 10.31 -6.63 -13.03
CA PRO A 326 10.46 -6.72 -14.48
C PRO A 326 9.44 -5.86 -15.24
N GLY A 327 8.14 -6.04 -15.00
CA GLY A 327 7.11 -5.26 -15.69
C GLY A 327 7.29 -3.75 -15.49
N ALA A 328 7.38 -3.29 -14.24
CA ALA A 328 7.54 -1.88 -13.92
C ALA A 328 8.83 -1.30 -14.53
N GLY A 329 9.97 -1.96 -14.33
CA GLY A 329 11.26 -1.46 -14.84
C GLY A 329 11.32 -1.43 -16.37
N MET A 330 10.69 -2.37 -17.06
CA MET A 330 10.61 -2.32 -18.52
C MET A 330 9.72 -1.18 -19.03
N GLY A 331 8.64 -0.89 -18.31
CA GLY A 331 7.80 0.29 -18.54
C GLY A 331 8.50 1.61 -18.23
N SER A 332 9.50 1.59 -17.33
CA SER A 332 10.17 2.80 -16.83
C SER A 332 11.42 3.20 -17.60
N TYR A 333 12.31 2.26 -17.89
CA TYR A 333 13.70 2.57 -18.21
C TYR A 333 14.03 2.39 -19.69
N GLU A 334 14.30 3.50 -20.38
CA GLU A 334 14.72 3.50 -21.79
C GLU A 334 16.03 2.73 -22.01
N TRP A 335 16.98 2.88 -21.09
CA TRP A 335 18.29 2.22 -21.15
C TRP A 335 18.23 0.69 -20.98
N LEU A 336 17.12 0.14 -20.48
CA LEU A 336 16.90 -1.28 -20.25
C LEU A 336 16.17 -1.87 -21.46
N ASP A 337 16.65 -2.97 -22.06
CA ASP A 337 16.13 -3.46 -23.34
C ASP A 337 15.15 -4.63 -23.17
N ILE A 338 15.50 -5.57 -22.30
CA ILE A 338 14.73 -6.79 -22.06
C ILE A 338 14.74 -7.13 -20.58
N VAL A 339 13.68 -7.77 -20.11
CA VAL A 339 13.63 -8.28 -18.73
C VAL A 339 12.96 -9.65 -18.66
N VAL A 340 13.48 -10.50 -17.79
CA VAL A 340 12.98 -11.86 -17.58
C VAL A 340 12.12 -11.92 -16.32
N GLY A 341 10.97 -12.57 -16.46
CA GLY A 341 10.10 -12.93 -15.34
C GLY A 341 9.65 -14.38 -15.41
N SER A 342 8.65 -14.72 -14.61
CA SER A 342 8.02 -16.04 -14.62
C SER A 342 6.51 -15.97 -14.57
N ASP A 343 5.84 -17.00 -15.12
CA ASP A 343 4.38 -17.16 -15.10
C ASP A 343 4.00 -18.54 -14.58
N THR A 344 3.27 -18.58 -13.47
CA THR A 344 2.61 -19.80 -12.97
C THR A 344 1.09 -19.70 -13.11
N GLY A 345 0.53 -18.51 -12.92
CA GLY A 345 -0.91 -18.24 -12.99
C GLY A 345 -1.31 -17.00 -13.81
N GLY A 346 -0.34 -16.25 -14.35
CA GLY A 346 -0.56 -14.90 -14.91
C GLY A 346 0.55 -13.90 -14.59
N SER A 347 1.64 -14.33 -13.95
CA SER A 347 2.68 -13.44 -13.44
C SER A 347 3.58 -12.78 -14.50
N MET A 348 3.47 -13.18 -15.76
CA MET A 348 3.99 -12.39 -16.89
C MET A 348 2.88 -11.53 -17.50
N ARG A 349 1.72 -12.14 -17.72
CA ARG A 349 0.63 -11.54 -18.48
C ARG A 349 -0.02 -10.37 -17.75
N GLY A 350 -0.22 -10.47 -16.44
CA GLY A 350 -0.76 -9.38 -15.61
C GLY A 350 0.12 -8.13 -15.63
N PRO A 351 1.43 -8.21 -15.32
CA PRO A 351 2.34 -7.08 -15.47
C PRO A 351 2.44 -6.57 -16.91
N ALA A 352 2.42 -7.44 -17.94
CA ALA A 352 2.43 -6.99 -19.33
C ALA A 352 1.19 -6.15 -19.63
N GLY A 353 0.02 -6.60 -19.16
CA GLY A 353 -1.24 -5.90 -19.26
C GLY A 353 -1.23 -4.54 -18.57
N ALA A 354 -0.75 -4.49 -17.32
CA ALA A 354 -0.70 -3.27 -16.51
C ALA A 354 0.30 -2.22 -17.01
N GLN A 355 1.33 -2.65 -17.74
CA GLN A 355 2.41 -1.80 -18.24
C GLN A 355 2.32 -1.51 -19.74
N GLY A 356 1.38 -2.16 -20.44
CA GLY A 356 1.26 -2.08 -21.89
C GLY A 356 2.50 -2.60 -22.60
N LEU A 357 2.97 -3.80 -22.23
CA LEU A 357 4.19 -4.39 -22.79
C LEU A 357 3.88 -5.65 -23.60
N PHE A 358 4.81 -6.03 -24.47
CA PHE A 358 4.86 -7.38 -25.02
C PHE A 358 5.40 -8.30 -23.93
N GLY A 359 4.65 -9.32 -23.56
CA GLY A 359 5.06 -10.25 -22.51
C GLY A 359 4.28 -11.55 -22.55
N ASN A 360 4.97 -12.67 -22.39
CA ASN A 360 4.36 -13.97 -22.63
C ASN A 360 4.57 -14.97 -21.48
N ARG A 361 3.59 -15.85 -21.34
CA ARG A 361 3.77 -17.20 -20.79
C ARG A 361 4.07 -18.11 -22.00
N PRO A 362 5.28 -18.69 -22.16
CA PRO A 362 5.50 -19.65 -23.23
C PRO A 362 4.86 -21.00 -22.92
N SER A 363 4.90 -21.90 -23.90
CA SER A 363 4.60 -23.31 -23.70
C SER A 363 5.39 -23.89 -22.54
N THR A 364 4.74 -24.67 -21.67
CA THR A 364 5.43 -25.31 -20.55
C THR A 364 6.53 -26.23 -21.07
N GLY A 365 7.76 -25.99 -20.59
CA GLY A 365 8.98 -26.68 -20.99
C GLY A 365 9.82 -25.96 -22.06
N ALA A 366 9.40 -24.79 -22.58
CA ALA A 366 10.15 -24.04 -23.60
C ALA A 366 11.56 -23.62 -23.12
N VAL A 367 11.68 -23.30 -21.83
CA VAL A 367 12.92 -22.91 -21.15
C VAL A 367 13.13 -23.84 -19.96
N ASP A 368 14.39 -24.16 -19.68
CA ASP A 368 14.79 -24.91 -18.49
C ASP A 368 14.76 -24.02 -17.24
N LEU A 369 14.09 -24.47 -16.18
CA LEU A 369 13.90 -23.73 -14.93
C LEU A 369 14.64 -24.34 -13.74
N ASP A 370 15.65 -25.18 -13.99
CA ASP A 370 16.61 -25.51 -12.95
C ASP A 370 17.24 -24.23 -12.37
N GLU A 371 17.61 -24.27 -11.09
CA GLU A 371 18.15 -23.11 -10.35
C GLU A 371 17.22 -21.87 -10.34
N VAL A 372 15.91 -22.12 -10.26
CA VAL A 372 14.87 -21.10 -10.05
C VAL A 372 14.04 -21.47 -8.82
N ILE A 373 13.70 -20.49 -7.97
CA ILE A 373 12.79 -20.71 -6.83
C ILE A 373 11.40 -21.06 -7.40
N PRO A 374 10.86 -22.27 -7.10
CA PRO A 374 9.63 -22.72 -7.74
C PRO A 374 8.37 -22.20 -7.02
N LEU A 375 7.28 -22.07 -7.78
CA LEU A 375 5.92 -22.03 -7.24
C LEU A 375 5.22 -23.37 -7.49
N CYS A 376 5.22 -23.84 -8.75
CA CYS A 376 4.83 -25.19 -9.10
C CYS A 376 5.55 -25.59 -10.39
N SER A 377 6.61 -26.40 -10.31
CA SER A 377 7.50 -26.70 -11.45
C SER A 377 6.76 -27.18 -12.72
N GLY A 378 5.69 -27.95 -12.54
CA GLY A 378 4.84 -28.43 -13.63
C GLY A 378 3.97 -27.37 -14.33
N LEU A 379 3.89 -26.16 -13.78
CA LEU A 379 3.13 -25.02 -14.29
C LEU A 379 4.02 -23.80 -14.56
N ASP A 380 5.17 -23.70 -13.90
CA ASP A 380 6.09 -22.57 -14.00
C ASP A 380 6.66 -22.46 -15.42
N THR A 381 6.71 -21.23 -15.94
CA THR A 381 7.41 -20.89 -17.18
C THR A 381 8.22 -19.61 -16.99
N ALA A 382 9.32 -19.45 -17.72
CA ALA A 382 10.04 -18.19 -17.82
C ALA A 382 9.68 -17.48 -19.11
N GLY A 383 9.42 -16.17 -19.03
CA GLY A 383 9.07 -15.34 -20.18
C GLY A 383 9.89 -14.05 -20.19
N VAL A 384 9.80 -13.33 -21.30
CA VAL A 384 10.48 -12.05 -21.49
C VAL A 384 9.46 -10.93 -21.72
N PHE A 385 9.73 -9.77 -21.13
CA PHE A 385 9.06 -8.52 -21.51
C PHE A 385 9.93 -7.70 -22.44
N ALA A 386 9.30 -7.07 -23.43
CA ALA A 386 9.93 -6.09 -24.30
C ALA A 386 8.93 -4.98 -24.68
N ARG A 387 9.45 -3.92 -25.28
CA ARG A 387 8.67 -2.76 -25.73
C ARG A 387 8.24 -2.81 -27.20
N SER A 388 8.78 -3.70 -28.03
CA SER A 388 8.35 -3.90 -29.41
C SER A 388 8.19 -5.38 -29.73
N ALA A 389 7.36 -5.68 -30.73
CA ALA A 389 7.14 -7.05 -31.20
C ALA A 389 8.41 -7.61 -31.85
N GLU A 390 9.13 -6.79 -32.62
CA GLU A 390 10.41 -7.16 -33.25
C GLU A 390 11.46 -7.60 -32.21
N LEU A 391 11.68 -6.79 -31.17
CA LEU A 391 12.66 -7.12 -30.13
C LEU A 391 12.22 -8.35 -29.34
N TRP A 392 10.93 -8.44 -29.01
CA TRP A 392 10.38 -9.61 -28.34
C TRP A 392 10.59 -10.89 -29.18
N SER A 393 10.24 -10.85 -30.47
CA SER A 393 10.40 -11.95 -31.42
C SER A 393 11.86 -12.41 -31.51
N ARG A 394 12.80 -11.48 -31.65
CA ARG A 394 14.25 -11.76 -31.68
C ARG A 394 14.72 -12.54 -30.44
N VAL A 395 14.27 -12.14 -29.25
CA VAL A 395 14.64 -12.84 -28.01
C VAL A 395 13.99 -14.22 -27.94
N VAL A 396 12.74 -14.34 -28.36
CA VAL A 396 12.00 -15.61 -28.36
C VAL A 396 12.64 -16.64 -29.29
N HIS A 397 13.03 -16.26 -30.50
CA HIS A 397 13.79 -17.12 -31.41
C HIS A 397 15.13 -17.56 -30.84
N ALA A 398 15.83 -16.62 -30.19
CA ALA A 398 17.08 -16.91 -29.51
C ALA A 398 16.89 -17.83 -28.30
N TRP A 399 15.77 -17.77 -27.58
CA TRP A 399 15.65 -18.41 -26.27
C TRP A 399 14.86 -19.72 -26.27
N TYR A 400 13.75 -19.81 -27.01
CA TYR A 400 12.82 -20.95 -26.99
C TYR A 400 13.21 -22.07 -27.97
N LYS A 401 14.43 -22.60 -27.83
CA LYS A 401 15.01 -23.58 -28.78
C LYS A 401 14.44 -25.00 -28.67
N ARG A 402 13.56 -25.29 -27.71
CA ARG A 402 13.07 -26.66 -27.42
C ARG A 402 11.92 -27.14 -28.31
N PHE A 403 11.20 -26.24 -28.98
CA PHE A 403 10.07 -26.60 -29.84
C PHE A 403 10.40 -26.33 -31.32
N ASP A 404 9.87 -27.18 -32.21
CA ASP A 404 9.94 -26.94 -33.66
C ASP A 404 9.01 -25.78 -34.03
N GLY A 405 9.61 -24.67 -34.46
CA GLY A 405 8.90 -23.45 -34.86
C GLY A 405 8.57 -23.37 -36.34
N ARG A 406 8.73 -24.45 -37.11
CA ARG A 406 8.41 -24.44 -38.55
C ARG A 406 6.90 -24.44 -38.77
N PHE A 407 6.48 -23.58 -39.68
CA PHE A 407 5.12 -23.50 -40.23
C PHE A 407 5.19 -22.87 -41.62
N ASP A 408 4.18 -23.14 -42.46
CA ASP A 408 4.09 -22.68 -43.84
C ASP A 408 3.22 -21.41 -43.97
N SER A 409 2.24 -21.23 -43.07
CA SER A 409 1.32 -20.09 -43.04
C SER A 409 0.72 -19.87 -41.65
N TYR A 410 0.08 -18.73 -41.38
CA TYR A 410 -0.66 -18.52 -40.12
C TYR A 410 -2.02 -19.24 -40.10
N PRO A 411 -2.61 -19.47 -38.92
CA PRO A 411 -3.94 -20.08 -38.80
C PRO A 411 -5.04 -19.19 -39.41
N SER A 412 -5.97 -19.78 -40.16
CA SER A 412 -7.12 -19.08 -40.74
C SER A 412 -8.38 -19.16 -39.86
N SER A 413 -8.21 -19.32 -38.55
CA SER A 413 -9.30 -19.42 -37.58
C SER A 413 -8.98 -18.60 -36.33
N LEU A 414 -9.89 -17.68 -36.00
CA LEU A 414 -9.80 -16.79 -34.85
C LEU A 414 -10.94 -17.10 -33.88
N LEU A 415 -10.62 -17.63 -32.70
CA LEU A 415 -11.62 -18.01 -31.69
C LEU A 415 -11.90 -16.85 -30.74
N TYR A 416 -13.18 -16.55 -30.57
CA TYR A 416 -13.68 -15.39 -29.84
C TYR A 416 -14.64 -15.84 -28.73
N PRO A 417 -14.17 -15.99 -27.48
CA PRO A 417 -15.01 -16.40 -26.36
C PRO A 417 -16.02 -15.32 -25.97
N GLU A 418 -17.31 -15.55 -26.24
CA GLU A 418 -18.36 -14.53 -26.03
C GLU A 418 -18.35 -13.92 -24.62
N SER A 419 -18.12 -14.76 -23.61
CA SER A 419 -18.11 -14.36 -22.20
C SER A 419 -17.13 -13.23 -21.86
N SER A 420 -16.08 -13.08 -22.66
CA SER A 420 -14.95 -12.19 -22.37
C SER A 420 -15.02 -10.87 -23.12
N PHE A 421 -16.00 -10.73 -24.01
CA PHE A 421 -16.24 -9.53 -24.79
C PHE A 421 -17.64 -8.94 -24.58
N THR A 422 -18.32 -9.35 -23.52
CA THR A 422 -19.57 -8.71 -23.12
C THR A 422 -19.32 -7.28 -22.61
N ALA A 423 -20.34 -6.43 -22.70
CA ALA A 423 -20.25 -5.07 -22.18
C ALA A 423 -19.87 -5.04 -20.69
N ASP A 424 -20.37 -5.99 -19.91
CA ASP A 424 -20.07 -6.12 -18.48
C ASP A 424 -18.65 -6.64 -18.21
N ALA A 425 -18.11 -7.51 -19.08
CA ALA A 425 -16.75 -8.03 -18.93
C ALA A 425 -15.69 -6.97 -19.24
N ILE A 426 -15.92 -6.14 -20.26
CA ILE A 426 -14.99 -5.06 -20.63
C ILE A 426 -15.20 -3.83 -19.73
N ASN A 427 -16.46 -3.48 -19.46
CA ASN A 427 -16.88 -2.36 -18.61
C ASN A 427 -16.12 -1.04 -18.88
N ASN A 428 -15.77 -0.79 -20.15
CA ASN A 428 -15.10 0.42 -20.61
C ASN A 428 -15.36 0.62 -22.11
N THR A 429 -16.19 1.59 -22.46
CA THR A 429 -16.62 1.84 -23.85
C THR A 429 -15.46 2.20 -24.79
N GLU A 430 -14.47 2.97 -24.32
CA GLU A 430 -13.32 3.35 -25.14
C GLU A 430 -12.39 2.16 -25.39
N ALA A 431 -12.21 1.30 -24.37
CA ALA A 431 -11.49 0.05 -24.52
C ALA A 431 -12.22 -0.90 -25.50
N SER A 432 -13.55 -1.03 -25.42
CA SER A 432 -14.34 -1.80 -26.38
C SER A 432 -14.08 -1.35 -27.82
N GLY A 433 -14.00 -0.04 -28.06
CA GLY A 433 -13.68 0.51 -29.37
C GLY A 433 -12.27 0.18 -29.86
N LEU A 434 -11.26 0.19 -28.97
CA LEU A 434 -9.89 -0.24 -29.29
C LEU A 434 -9.83 -1.74 -29.61
N ILE A 435 -10.47 -2.56 -28.78
CA ILE A 435 -10.53 -4.01 -28.93
C ILE A 435 -11.18 -4.37 -30.27
N GLU A 436 -12.34 -3.79 -30.59
CA GLU A 436 -13.03 -4.10 -31.85
C GLU A 436 -12.22 -3.69 -33.09
N ARG A 437 -11.51 -2.56 -33.03
CA ARG A 437 -10.58 -2.14 -34.09
C ARG A 437 -9.45 -3.16 -34.26
N PHE A 438 -8.81 -3.56 -33.18
CA PHE A 438 -7.74 -4.55 -33.20
C PHE A 438 -8.24 -5.89 -33.77
N VAL A 439 -9.39 -6.39 -33.29
CA VAL A 439 -9.94 -7.66 -33.77
C VAL A 439 -10.29 -7.59 -35.26
N THR A 440 -10.84 -6.48 -35.74
CA THR A 440 -11.12 -6.29 -37.18
C THR A 440 -9.84 -6.26 -38.02
N GLN A 441 -8.78 -5.61 -37.55
CA GLN A 441 -7.48 -5.62 -38.23
C GLN A 441 -6.85 -7.02 -38.20
N PHE A 442 -7.01 -7.76 -37.11
CA PHE A 442 -6.48 -9.11 -36.97
C PHE A 442 -7.24 -10.13 -37.84
N GLU A 443 -8.56 -9.98 -37.98
CA GLU A 443 -9.36 -10.71 -38.97
C GLU A 443 -8.85 -10.49 -40.40
N ALA A 444 -8.58 -9.24 -40.77
CA ALA A 444 -8.05 -8.89 -42.07
C ALA A 444 -6.65 -9.49 -42.29
N PHE A 445 -5.78 -9.41 -41.29
CA PHE A 445 -4.43 -9.99 -41.31
C PHE A 445 -4.44 -11.51 -41.50
N LEU A 446 -5.29 -12.23 -40.76
CA LEU A 446 -5.42 -13.69 -40.90
C LEU A 446 -6.26 -14.13 -42.11
N GLY A 447 -6.90 -13.19 -42.81
CA GLY A 447 -7.82 -13.49 -43.91
C GLY A 447 -9.04 -14.33 -43.47
N THR A 448 -9.53 -14.11 -42.25
CA THR A 448 -10.62 -14.90 -41.65
C THR A 448 -11.62 -14.03 -40.90
N LYS A 449 -12.69 -14.65 -40.40
CA LYS A 449 -13.66 -14.01 -39.49
C LYS A 449 -13.63 -14.69 -38.13
N ARG A 450 -13.87 -13.90 -37.08
CA ARG A 450 -13.95 -14.43 -35.73
C ARG A 450 -15.06 -15.48 -35.63
N THR A 451 -14.77 -16.57 -34.92
CA THR A 451 -15.72 -17.63 -34.60
C THR A 451 -16.04 -17.52 -33.12
N VAL A 452 -17.31 -17.25 -32.81
CA VAL A 452 -17.76 -17.17 -31.41
C VAL A 452 -17.73 -18.57 -30.79
N VAL A 453 -17.10 -18.71 -29.62
CA VAL A 453 -16.96 -19.99 -28.93
C VAL A 453 -17.49 -19.93 -27.50
N ASP A 454 -18.10 -21.04 -27.07
CA ASP A 454 -18.44 -21.31 -25.67
C ASP A 454 -17.59 -22.47 -25.16
N VAL A 455 -16.52 -22.14 -24.43
CA VAL A 455 -15.58 -23.13 -23.89
C VAL A 455 -16.26 -24.05 -22.88
N ARG A 456 -17.15 -23.51 -22.03
CA ARG A 456 -17.85 -24.27 -20.98
C ARG A 456 -18.89 -25.20 -21.60
N GLY A 457 -19.67 -24.71 -22.56
CA GLY A 457 -20.62 -25.51 -23.31
C GLY A 457 -19.96 -26.63 -24.11
N SER A 458 -18.82 -26.34 -24.76
CA SER A 458 -18.04 -27.35 -25.50
C SER A 458 -17.54 -28.46 -24.57
N TRP A 459 -17.02 -28.12 -23.39
CA TRP A 459 -16.64 -29.13 -22.40
C TRP A 459 -17.80 -30.05 -22.03
N ASN A 460 -18.99 -29.51 -21.80
CA ASN A 460 -20.14 -30.32 -21.38
C ASN A 460 -20.55 -31.37 -22.42
N THR A 461 -20.29 -31.14 -23.70
CA THR A 461 -20.65 -32.05 -24.79
C THR A 461 -19.49 -32.95 -25.24
N THR A 462 -18.24 -32.50 -25.08
CA THR A 462 -17.04 -33.18 -25.61
C THR A 462 -16.08 -33.70 -24.55
N ARG A 463 -16.39 -33.55 -23.25
CA ARG A 463 -15.49 -33.98 -22.17
C ARG A 463 -15.09 -35.46 -22.30
N PRO A 464 -13.84 -35.80 -21.97
CA PRO A 464 -13.39 -37.18 -21.90
C PRO A 464 -14.18 -38.03 -20.89
N ALA A 465 -14.40 -39.31 -21.22
CA ALA A 465 -15.16 -40.25 -20.37
C ALA A 465 -14.47 -40.56 -19.01
N ASN A 466 -13.17 -40.32 -18.90
CA ASN A 466 -12.40 -40.47 -17.66
C ASN A 466 -12.56 -39.27 -16.69
N SER A 467 -13.25 -38.19 -17.08
CA SER A 467 -13.59 -37.10 -16.17
C SER A 467 -14.80 -37.46 -15.31
N THR A 468 -14.62 -37.46 -13.99
CA THR A 468 -15.74 -37.61 -13.03
C THR A 468 -16.48 -36.30 -12.79
N ALA A 469 -15.90 -35.15 -13.17
CA ALA A 469 -16.52 -33.84 -13.03
C ALA A 469 -17.58 -33.59 -14.11
N THR A 470 -18.74 -33.09 -13.70
CA THR A 470 -19.90 -32.82 -14.57
C THR A 470 -19.82 -31.50 -15.30
N SER A 471 -18.96 -30.58 -14.88
CA SER A 471 -18.72 -29.29 -15.54
C SER A 471 -17.24 -28.92 -15.49
N LEU A 472 -16.84 -27.95 -16.31
CA LEU A 472 -15.46 -27.46 -16.32
C LEU A 472 -15.12 -26.72 -15.02
N ASP A 473 -16.08 -25.94 -14.50
CA ASP A 473 -15.91 -25.24 -13.22
C ASP A 473 -15.73 -26.25 -12.08
N ASP A 474 -16.49 -27.35 -12.03
CA ASP A 474 -16.30 -28.42 -11.03
C ASP A 474 -14.90 -29.06 -11.11
N LEU A 475 -14.40 -29.29 -12.33
CA LEU A 475 -13.08 -29.90 -12.54
C LEU A 475 -11.95 -28.99 -12.04
N LEU A 476 -12.04 -27.69 -12.31
CA LEU A 476 -10.93 -26.76 -12.17
C LEU A 476 -11.01 -25.87 -10.93
N HIS A 477 -12.16 -25.81 -10.23
CA HIS A 477 -12.42 -24.85 -9.16
C HIS A 477 -11.27 -24.76 -8.14
N TYR A 478 -10.84 -25.89 -7.57
CA TYR A 478 -9.75 -25.93 -6.58
C TYR A 478 -8.39 -26.30 -7.18
N THR A 479 -8.33 -26.58 -8.49
CA THR A 479 -7.19 -27.26 -9.11
C THR A 479 -5.94 -26.38 -9.09
N TYR A 480 -6.01 -25.15 -9.62
CA TYR A 480 -4.86 -24.24 -9.62
C TYR A 480 -4.34 -23.96 -8.21
N GLY A 481 -5.23 -23.51 -7.31
CA GLY A 481 -4.85 -23.15 -5.96
C GLY A 481 -4.26 -24.33 -5.17
N THR A 482 -4.77 -25.55 -5.33
CA THR A 482 -4.20 -26.74 -4.68
C THR A 482 -2.81 -27.06 -5.20
N LEU A 483 -2.60 -27.03 -6.52
CA LEU A 483 -1.30 -27.32 -7.13
C LEU A 483 -0.21 -26.38 -6.61
N ILE A 484 -0.43 -25.06 -6.70
CA ILE A 484 0.60 -24.09 -6.33
C ILE A 484 0.89 -24.07 -4.82
N THR A 485 -0.14 -24.29 -3.99
CA THR A 485 0.02 -24.18 -2.53
C THR A 485 0.71 -25.40 -1.94
N VAL A 486 0.32 -26.62 -2.37
CA VAL A 486 0.92 -27.87 -1.89
C VAL A 486 2.35 -27.98 -2.38
N TYR A 487 2.58 -27.77 -3.69
CA TYR A 487 3.92 -27.93 -4.27
C TYR A 487 4.91 -26.98 -3.61
N GLN A 488 4.59 -25.68 -3.54
CA GLN A 488 5.51 -24.72 -2.96
C GLN A 488 5.76 -24.95 -1.48
N TRP A 489 4.74 -25.36 -0.71
CA TRP A 489 4.95 -25.72 0.68
C TRP A 489 5.96 -26.88 0.82
N LEU A 490 5.80 -27.95 0.04
CA LEU A 490 6.67 -29.13 0.14
C LEU A 490 8.09 -28.87 -0.37
N HIS A 491 8.23 -28.12 -1.46
CA HIS A 491 9.51 -27.96 -2.16
C HIS A 491 10.29 -26.68 -1.80
N LEU A 492 9.63 -25.71 -1.16
CA LEU A 492 10.26 -24.45 -0.73
C LEU A 492 10.00 -24.16 0.75
N GLY A 493 8.73 -24.09 1.16
CA GLY A 493 8.33 -23.63 2.50
C GLY A 493 8.86 -24.51 3.63
N LEU A 494 8.67 -25.83 3.55
CA LEU A 494 9.10 -26.78 4.56
C LEU A 494 10.63 -26.84 4.70
N PRO A 495 11.43 -27.03 3.62
CA PRO A 495 12.89 -26.95 3.70
C PRO A 495 13.38 -25.63 4.27
N PHE A 496 12.81 -24.50 3.82
CA PHE A 496 13.19 -23.17 4.30
C PHE A 496 12.98 -23.01 5.80
N PHE A 497 11.82 -23.44 6.34
CA PHE A 497 11.54 -23.39 7.77
C PHE A 497 12.51 -24.25 8.58
N VAL A 498 12.83 -25.45 8.08
CA VAL A 498 13.77 -26.38 8.74
C VAL A 498 15.17 -25.77 8.79
N ASP A 499 15.66 -25.24 7.68
CA ASP A 499 17.00 -24.65 7.59
C ASP A 499 17.11 -23.37 8.43
N TYR A 500 16.07 -22.53 8.41
CA TYR A 500 16.01 -21.33 9.23
C TYR A 500 16.03 -21.66 10.73
N ALA A 501 15.23 -22.64 11.15
CA ALA A 501 15.20 -23.08 12.55
C ALA A 501 16.56 -23.61 13.02
N LYS A 502 17.28 -24.37 12.18
CA LYS A 502 18.64 -24.86 12.49
C LYS A 502 19.63 -23.70 12.71
N LYS A 503 19.61 -22.66 11.86
CA LYS A 503 20.54 -21.53 11.94
C LYS A 503 20.16 -20.51 13.03
N HIS A 504 18.88 -20.42 13.39
CA HIS A 504 18.35 -19.37 14.27
C HIS A 504 17.71 -19.92 15.56
N SER A 505 18.29 -20.96 16.17
CA SER A 505 17.89 -21.48 17.50
C SER A 505 16.40 -21.84 17.60
N GLY A 506 15.85 -22.50 16.58
CA GLY A 506 14.46 -22.96 16.55
C GLY A 506 13.43 -21.90 16.14
N ARG A 507 13.84 -20.67 15.79
CA ARG A 507 12.92 -19.62 15.31
C ARG A 507 12.33 -19.97 13.94
N THR A 508 11.17 -19.38 13.64
CA THR A 508 10.56 -19.44 12.30
C THR A 508 10.80 -18.15 11.53
N PRO A 509 11.00 -18.21 10.20
CA PRO A 509 11.13 -17.00 9.38
C PRO A 509 9.79 -16.27 9.27
N TYR A 510 9.84 -14.95 9.05
CA TYR A 510 8.66 -14.16 8.71
C TYR A 510 8.27 -14.40 7.24
N ILE A 511 6.96 -14.48 6.99
CA ILE A 511 6.36 -14.72 5.67
C ILE A 511 5.23 -13.71 5.48
N ASN A 512 5.15 -13.08 4.30
CA ASN A 512 4.08 -12.17 3.94
C ASN A 512 2.70 -12.83 4.12
N PRO A 513 1.67 -12.08 4.54
CA PRO A 513 0.35 -12.63 4.85
C PRO A 513 -0.26 -13.46 3.71
N GLY A 514 -0.17 -12.99 2.46
CA GLY A 514 -0.66 -13.70 1.28
C GLY A 514 0.06 -15.03 1.02
N SER A 515 1.38 -15.06 1.11
CA SER A 515 2.18 -16.27 0.95
C SER A 515 1.93 -17.27 2.10
N LEU A 516 1.80 -16.77 3.34
CA LEU A 516 1.54 -17.60 4.51
C LEU A 516 0.16 -18.26 4.46
N LEU A 517 -0.88 -17.51 4.06
CA LEU A 517 -2.23 -18.07 3.86
C LEU A 517 -2.19 -19.24 2.86
N ARG A 518 -1.49 -19.06 1.74
CA ARG A 518 -1.34 -20.05 0.68
C ARG A 518 -0.63 -21.31 1.17
N TRP A 519 0.48 -21.17 1.90
CA TRP A 519 1.14 -22.33 2.50
C TRP A 519 0.30 -23.03 3.57
N ASN A 520 -0.52 -22.30 4.33
CA ASN A 520 -1.47 -22.91 5.27
C ASN A 520 -2.47 -23.82 4.56
N LEU A 521 -3.04 -23.36 3.43
CA LEU A 521 -3.93 -24.18 2.60
C LEU A 521 -3.20 -25.40 2.01
N GLY A 522 -1.98 -25.23 1.53
CA GLY A 522 -1.16 -26.33 1.00
C GLY A 522 -0.90 -27.43 2.04
N ARG A 523 -0.69 -27.05 3.30
CA ARG A 523 -0.55 -28.00 4.42
C ARG A 523 -1.83 -28.79 4.70
N GLU A 524 -2.98 -28.18 4.52
CA GLU A 524 -4.28 -28.81 4.76
C GLU A 524 -4.64 -29.79 3.62
N SER A 525 -4.34 -29.44 2.37
CA SER A 525 -4.62 -30.31 1.21
C SER A 525 -3.67 -31.52 1.10
N GLY A 526 -2.38 -31.34 1.41
CA GLY A 526 -1.37 -32.40 1.36
C GLY A 526 -1.18 -33.05 -0.02
N GLN A 527 -0.37 -34.12 -0.05
CA GLN A 527 0.00 -34.80 -1.30
C GLN A 527 -1.20 -35.37 -2.06
N GLN A 528 -2.19 -35.93 -1.35
CA GLN A 528 -3.39 -36.49 -1.99
C GLN A 528 -4.20 -35.41 -2.73
N GLY A 529 -4.31 -34.21 -2.16
CA GLY A 529 -4.94 -33.07 -2.83
C GLY A 529 -4.18 -32.66 -4.09
N PHE A 530 -2.84 -32.65 -4.01
CA PHE A 530 -1.99 -32.38 -5.17
C PHE A 530 -2.20 -33.41 -6.30
N ASP A 531 -2.17 -34.71 -5.99
CA ASP A 531 -2.34 -35.78 -6.99
C ASP A 531 -3.70 -35.68 -7.70
N SER A 532 -4.76 -35.40 -6.95
CA SER A 532 -6.10 -35.19 -7.52
C SER A 532 -6.16 -33.95 -8.41
N ALA A 533 -5.59 -32.83 -7.97
CA ALA A 533 -5.56 -31.60 -8.75
C ALA A 533 -4.70 -31.76 -10.02
N TRP A 534 -3.58 -32.49 -9.93
CA TRP A 534 -2.72 -32.80 -11.05
C TRP A 534 -3.43 -33.65 -12.10
N ASN A 535 -4.19 -34.66 -11.67
CA ASN A 535 -5.03 -35.45 -12.55
C ASN A 535 -6.09 -34.57 -13.25
N ASN A 536 -6.79 -33.70 -12.52
CA ASN A 536 -7.80 -32.81 -13.10
C ASN A 536 -7.20 -31.85 -14.14
N LYS A 537 -6.06 -31.24 -13.83
CA LYS A 537 -5.29 -30.42 -14.78
C LYS A 537 -4.94 -31.21 -16.03
N THR A 538 -4.48 -32.45 -15.88
CA THR A 538 -4.09 -33.33 -16.99
C THR A 538 -5.28 -33.65 -17.90
N ILE A 539 -6.44 -34.01 -17.33
CA ILE A 539 -7.66 -34.25 -18.12
C ILE A 539 -8.05 -33.01 -18.93
N PHE A 540 -8.02 -31.82 -18.33
CA PHE A 540 -8.29 -30.58 -19.06
C PHE A 540 -7.27 -30.31 -20.17
N MET A 541 -5.98 -30.47 -19.86
CA MET A 541 -4.89 -30.28 -20.81
C MET A 541 -5.06 -31.17 -22.04
N ASP A 542 -5.34 -32.45 -21.83
CA ASP A 542 -5.50 -33.42 -22.91
C ASP A 542 -6.72 -33.09 -23.77
N TRP A 543 -7.84 -32.70 -23.14
CA TRP A 543 -9.03 -32.25 -23.87
C TRP A 543 -8.75 -30.99 -24.68
N TRP A 544 -8.16 -29.95 -24.07
CA TRP A 544 -7.91 -28.66 -24.74
C TRP A 544 -7.04 -28.83 -25.98
N ASN A 545 -6.00 -29.65 -25.89
CA ASN A 545 -5.06 -29.90 -26.98
C ASN A 545 -5.55 -30.98 -27.97
N SER A 546 -6.69 -31.62 -27.71
CA SER A 546 -7.30 -32.60 -28.63
C SER A 546 -8.03 -31.92 -29.79
N PRO A 547 -8.38 -32.65 -30.87
CA PRO A 547 -9.25 -32.13 -31.94
C PRO A 547 -10.65 -31.69 -31.49
N SER A 548 -11.10 -32.13 -30.30
CA SER A 548 -12.37 -31.70 -29.70
C SER A 548 -12.23 -30.43 -28.85
N GLY A 549 -11.01 -30.02 -28.54
CA GLY A 549 -10.70 -28.79 -27.83
C GLY A 549 -10.38 -27.62 -28.77
N PHE A 550 -9.71 -26.61 -28.24
CA PHE A 550 -9.44 -25.34 -28.93
C PHE A 550 -7.94 -25.05 -29.14
N GLY A 551 -7.06 -25.90 -28.60
CA GLY A 551 -5.60 -25.79 -28.70
C GLY A 551 -4.95 -26.86 -29.56
N ALA A 552 -5.68 -27.42 -30.53
CA ALA A 552 -5.17 -28.45 -31.42
C ALA A 552 -4.03 -27.92 -32.31
N ARG A 553 -3.00 -28.74 -32.50
CA ARG A 553 -1.90 -28.44 -33.44
C ARG A 553 -2.31 -28.76 -34.88
N ASN A 554 -1.77 -27.96 -35.80
CA ASN A 554 -1.85 -28.17 -37.24
C ASN A 554 -0.44 -28.27 -37.84
N ASN A 555 -0.22 -29.20 -38.78
CA ASN A 555 1.13 -29.41 -39.34
C ASN A 555 1.58 -28.30 -40.30
N LYS A 556 0.65 -27.56 -40.92
CA LYS A 556 0.96 -26.44 -41.83
C LYS A 556 1.04 -25.12 -41.08
N THR A 557 0.10 -24.86 -40.17
CA THR A 557 -0.02 -23.55 -39.49
C THR A 557 0.54 -23.53 -38.07
N CYS A 558 1.14 -24.64 -37.61
CA CYS A 558 1.47 -24.96 -36.22
C CYS A 558 0.26 -25.10 -35.30
N SER A 559 -0.66 -24.14 -35.31
CA SER A 559 -1.89 -24.09 -34.53
C SER A 559 -3.11 -24.14 -35.45
N GLU A 560 -4.16 -24.87 -35.10
CA GLU A 560 -5.43 -24.86 -35.87
C GLU A 560 -6.10 -23.48 -35.83
N SER A 561 -5.96 -22.77 -34.71
CA SER A 561 -6.59 -21.47 -34.47
C SER A 561 -5.77 -20.60 -33.52
N VAL A 562 -6.11 -19.31 -33.48
CA VAL A 562 -5.66 -18.39 -32.43
C VAL A 562 -6.86 -18.06 -31.54
N TYR A 563 -6.71 -18.27 -30.23
CA TYR A 563 -7.73 -17.90 -29.23
C TYR A 563 -7.36 -16.57 -28.60
N ILE A 564 -8.31 -15.63 -28.53
CA ILE A 564 -8.05 -14.27 -28.04
C ILE A 564 -8.96 -13.88 -26.87
N TYR A 565 -8.45 -13.04 -25.97
CA TYR A 565 -9.26 -12.43 -24.91
C TYR A 565 -8.65 -11.09 -24.45
N PRO A 566 -9.45 -10.12 -23.96
CA PRO A 566 -8.91 -8.89 -23.38
C PRO A 566 -8.13 -9.19 -22.10
N ASN A 567 -6.88 -8.72 -22.01
CA ASN A 567 -6.03 -8.93 -20.84
C ASN A 567 -6.14 -7.78 -19.84
N ASN A 568 -6.05 -6.54 -20.33
CA ASN A 568 -6.27 -5.32 -19.56
C ASN A 568 -7.12 -4.34 -20.39
N VAL A 569 -8.12 -3.74 -19.76
CA VAL A 569 -9.10 -2.84 -20.36
C VAL A 569 -8.94 -1.39 -19.89
N GLY A 570 -7.77 -1.05 -19.34
CA GLY A 570 -7.47 0.27 -18.78
C GLY A 570 -8.25 0.56 -17.49
N ALA A 571 -8.50 -0.47 -16.68
CA ALA A 571 -9.18 -0.30 -15.40
C ALA A 571 -8.23 0.32 -14.36
N VAL A 572 -8.71 1.34 -13.66
CA VAL A 572 -7.97 1.98 -12.55
C VAL A 572 -7.84 0.99 -11.40
N SER A 573 -6.63 0.85 -10.89
CA SER A 573 -6.34 0.04 -9.70
C SER A 573 -5.23 0.73 -8.93
N TYR A 574 -5.60 1.48 -7.90
CA TYR A 574 -4.65 2.26 -7.14
C TYR A 574 -3.85 1.41 -6.16
N ARG A 575 -2.54 1.67 -6.05
CA ARG A 575 -1.66 0.97 -5.12
C ARG A 575 -1.93 1.27 -3.64
N ASP A 576 -2.67 2.34 -3.35
CA ASP A 576 -3.01 2.80 -2.00
C ASP A 576 -4.44 2.43 -1.59
N GLU A 577 -5.16 1.66 -2.41
CA GLU A 577 -6.44 1.06 -2.02
C GLU A 577 -6.21 -0.15 -1.12
N TYR A 578 -6.69 -0.05 0.12
CA TYR A 578 -6.69 -1.17 1.05
C TYR A 578 -7.76 -2.18 0.65
N LEU A 579 -7.33 -3.22 -0.06
CA LEU A 579 -8.16 -4.38 -0.37
C LEU A 579 -8.47 -5.17 0.92
N ARG A 580 -9.45 -6.07 0.83
CA ARG A 580 -9.76 -7.01 1.93
C ARG A 580 -8.48 -7.79 2.31
N GLY A 581 -8.44 -8.34 3.54
CA GLY A 581 -7.32 -9.17 3.99
C GLY A 581 -6.95 -10.30 3.01
N PRO A 582 -5.80 -10.97 3.23
CA PRO A 582 -5.16 -11.83 2.26
C PRO A 582 -6.13 -12.80 1.59
N ILE A 583 -6.11 -12.83 0.27
CA ILE A 583 -7.06 -13.61 -0.52
C ILE A 583 -6.44 -14.98 -0.79
N ALA A 584 -7.27 -16.03 -0.71
CA ALA A 584 -6.88 -17.35 -1.19
C ALA A 584 -6.44 -17.28 -2.68
N PRO A 585 -5.70 -18.29 -3.18
CA PRO A 585 -5.49 -18.42 -4.62
C PRO A 585 -6.81 -18.30 -5.38
N TYR A 586 -6.73 -17.86 -6.64
CA TYR A 586 -7.89 -17.87 -7.50
C TYR A 586 -8.50 -19.27 -7.56
N TRP A 587 -9.82 -19.32 -7.39
CA TRP A 587 -10.63 -20.53 -7.48
C TRP A 587 -11.56 -20.40 -8.69
N GLY A 588 -11.56 -21.39 -9.57
CA GLY A 588 -12.38 -21.39 -10.78
C GLY A 588 -11.59 -21.40 -12.07
N MET A 589 -12.29 -21.13 -13.16
CA MET A 589 -11.75 -21.06 -14.51
C MET A 589 -11.99 -19.67 -15.11
N SER A 590 -10.91 -19.08 -15.62
CA SER A 590 -10.91 -17.88 -16.47
C SER A 590 -10.10 -18.16 -17.73
N ASP A 591 -10.25 -17.31 -18.76
CA ASP A 591 -9.42 -17.37 -19.96
C ASP A 591 -7.93 -17.28 -19.65
N SER A 592 -7.57 -16.42 -18.69
CA SER A 592 -6.19 -16.27 -18.24
C SER A 592 -5.64 -17.51 -17.53
N ASN A 593 -6.46 -18.50 -17.16
CA ASN A 593 -5.95 -19.76 -16.60
C ASN A 593 -5.94 -20.91 -17.61
N ILE A 594 -6.52 -20.74 -18.81
CA ILE A 594 -6.47 -21.75 -19.87
C ILE A 594 -5.02 -22.11 -20.20
N ALA A 595 -4.18 -21.10 -20.47
CA ALA A 595 -2.78 -21.33 -20.83
C ALA A 595 -1.95 -22.00 -19.72
N VAL A 596 -2.39 -21.86 -18.47
CA VAL A 596 -1.78 -22.51 -17.31
C VAL A 596 -2.09 -24.00 -17.32
N PHE A 597 -3.37 -24.34 -17.40
CA PHE A 597 -3.81 -25.73 -17.35
C PHE A 597 -3.46 -26.50 -18.63
N ALA A 598 -3.65 -25.87 -19.80
CA ALA A 598 -3.39 -26.49 -21.09
C ALA A 598 -1.91 -26.52 -21.49
N SER A 599 -1.04 -25.83 -20.74
CA SER A 599 0.40 -25.77 -21.01
C SER A 599 0.76 -25.21 -22.40
N VAL A 600 -0.06 -24.28 -22.88
CA VAL A 600 0.04 -23.59 -24.19
C VAL A 600 0.62 -22.18 -24.04
N PRO A 601 1.15 -21.56 -25.11
CA PRO A 601 1.65 -20.19 -25.04
C PRO A 601 0.51 -19.16 -25.03
N ASP A 602 0.73 -18.07 -24.30
CA ASP A 602 -0.16 -16.92 -24.20
C ASP A 602 0.66 -15.63 -24.17
N LEU A 603 0.53 -14.84 -25.23
CA LEU A 603 1.24 -13.59 -25.45
C LEU A 603 0.30 -12.41 -25.24
N VAL A 604 0.68 -11.48 -24.37
CA VAL A 604 0.02 -10.18 -24.24
C VAL A 604 0.64 -9.19 -25.23
N VAL A 605 -0.22 -8.46 -25.96
CA VAL A 605 0.16 -7.37 -26.87
C VAL A 605 -0.58 -6.07 -26.51
N PRO A 606 0.10 -4.91 -26.55
CA PRO A 606 -0.53 -3.62 -26.39
C PRO A 606 -1.29 -3.20 -27.65
N ILE A 607 -2.51 -2.69 -27.47
CA ILE A 607 -3.39 -2.26 -28.58
C ILE A 607 -3.83 -0.80 -28.47
N GLY A 608 -3.51 -0.13 -27.35
CA GLY A 608 -3.68 1.30 -27.19
C GLY A 608 -3.79 1.72 -25.73
N GLU A 609 -4.34 2.91 -25.52
CA GLU A 609 -4.52 3.52 -24.20
C GLU A 609 -5.90 4.18 -24.10
N VAL A 610 -6.46 4.21 -22.88
CA VAL A 610 -7.74 4.85 -22.58
C VAL A 610 -7.58 5.89 -21.48
N PRO A 611 -8.25 7.06 -21.60
CA PRO A 611 -8.19 8.08 -20.58
C PRO A 611 -8.93 7.67 -19.31
N TYR A 612 -8.48 8.21 -18.18
CA TYR A 612 -9.20 8.20 -16.90
C TYR A 612 -8.90 9.49 -16.14
N ASN A 613 -9.82 9.90 -15.27
CA ASN A 613 -9.57 11.02 -14.37
C ASN A 613 -8.82 10.53 -13.14
N SER A 614 -7.56 10.92 -13.01
CA SER A 614 -6.73 10.51 -11.89
C SER A 614 -7.12 11.25 -10.61
N THR A 615 -7.36 10.47 -9.55
CA THR A 615 -7.52 10.99 -8.19
C THR A 615 -6.20 11.42 -7.54
N LYS A 616 -5.05 11.09 -8.16
CA LYS A 616 -3.71 11.37 -7.63
C LYS A 616 -3.11 12.61 -8.27
N SER A 617 -3.13 12.70 -9.59
CA SER A 617 -2.60 13.87 -10.30
C SER A 617 -3.64 15.00 -10.44
N GLY A 618 -4.93 14.69 -10.29
CA GLY A 618 -6.03 15.65 -10.49
C GLY A 618 -6.29 16.01 -11.95
N LYS A 619 -5.68 15.28 -12.89
CA LYS A 619 -5.77 15.48 -14.34
C LYS A 619 -6.29 14.22 -15.03
N MET A 620 -6.61 14.34 -16.32
CA MET A 620 -6.80 13.19 -17.19
C MET A 620 -5.46 12.53 -17.48
N GLU A 621 -5.35 11.24 -17.21
CA GLU A 621 -4.19 10.38 -17.45
C GLU A 621 -4.62 9.19 -18.31
N TYR A 622 -3.68 8.36 -18.78
CA TYR A 622 -3.97 7.24 -19.69
C TYR A 622 -3.48 5.89 -19.15
N LEU A 623 -4.25 4.83 -19.38
CA LEU A 623 -3.91 3.45 -19.03
C LEU A 623 -3.92 2.54 -20.25
N PRO A 624 -3.00 1.55 -20.30
CA PRO A 624 -2.89 0.65 -21.44
C PRO A 624 -4.10 -0.30 -21.56
N VAL A 625 -4.47 -0.57 -22.80
CA VAL A 625 -5.38 -1.65 -23.20
C VAL A 625 -4.56 -2.70 -23.93
N THR A 626 -4.74 -3.96 -23.55
CA THR A 626 -3.94 -5.08 -24.06
C THR A 626 -4.81 -6.31 -24.36
N MET A 627 -4.38 -7.11 -25.32
CA MET A 627 -5.02 -8.34 -25.76
C MET A 627 -4.09 -9.53 -25.53
N SER A 628 -4.65 -10.67 -25.13
CA SER A 628 -3.95 -11.95 -25.09
C SER A 628 -4.19 -12.76 -26.36
N LEU A 629 -3.12 -13.35 -26.89
CA LEU A 629 -3.12 -14.25 -28.05
C LEU A 629 -2.60 -15.63 -27.62
N VAL A 630 -3.45 -16.65 -27.74
CA VAL A 630 -3.16 -18.03 -27.34
C VAL A 630 -3.12 -18.93 -28.57
N ALA A 631 -2.08 -19.75 -28.68
CA ALA A 631 -1.91 -20.73 -29.76
C ALA A 631 -1.76 -22.16 -29.20
N ALA A 632 -1.65 -23.15 -30.07
CA ALA A 632 -1.37 -24.53 -29.66
C ALA A 632 0.00 -24.67 -28.98
N ARG A 633 0.13 -25.69 -28.13
CA ARG A 633 1.38 -25.97 -27.41
C ARG A 633 2.54 -26.17 -28.38
N GLY A 634 3.64 -25.45 -28.15
CA GLY A 634 4.86 -25.45 -28.95
C GLY A 634 4.77 -24.63 -30.23
N CYS A 635 3.83 -23.67 -30.31
CA CYS A 635 3.70 -22.72 -31.41
C CYS A 635 4.14 -21.29 -31.05
N ASP A 636 5.02 -21.18 -30.05
CA ASP A 636 5.57 -19.92 -29.55
C ASP A 636 6.27 -19.11 -30.67
N LEU A 637 7.06 -19.78 -31.51
CA LEU A 637 7.78 -19.12 -32.63
C LEU A 637 6.85 -18.69 -33.77
N MET A 638 5.71 -19.36 -33.94
CA MET A 638 4.66 -18.90 -34.86
C MET A 638 4.04 -17.61 -34.35
N LEU A 639 3.70 -17.54 -33.05
CA LEU A 639 3.21 -16.31 -32.43
C LEU A 639 4.24 -15.16 -32.55
N ALA A 640 5.53 -15.44 -32.34
CA ALA A 640 6.63 -14.48 -32.52
C ALA A 640 6.65 -13.84 -33.91
N ASN A 641 6.70 -14.67 -34.96
CA ASN A 641 6.70 -14.19 -36.35
C ASN A 641 5.42 -13.41 -36.66
N MET A 642 4.28 -13.90 -36.18
CA MET A 642 2.98 -13.29 -36.43
C MET A 642 2.91 -11.86 -35.89
N VAL A 643 3.29 -11.64 -34.63
CA VAL A 643 3.21 -10.30 -34.04
C VAL A 643 4.28 -9.34 -34.55
N GLU A 644 5.46 -9.85 -34.92
CA GLU A 644 6.49 -9.06 -35.60
C GLU A 644 5.97 -8.55 -36.94
N GLN A 645 5.32 -9.40 -37.73
CA GLN A 645 4.70 -8.98 -38.99
C GLN A 645 3.53 -8.02 -38.76
N MET A 646 2.70 -8.24 -37.74
CA MET A 646 1.63 -7.31 -37.38
C MET A 646 2.17 -5.92 -37.00
N GLU A 647 3.36 -5.83 -36.38
CA GLU A 647 4.04 -4.56 -36.10
C GLU A 647 4.56 -3.91 -37.40
N GLN A 648 5.14 -4.68 -38.31
CA GLN A 648 5.57 -4.20 -39.63
C GLN A 648 4.40 -3.66 -40.48
N GLU A 649 3.23 -4.28 -40.38
CA GLU A 649 1.98 -3.83 -41.03
C GLU A 649 1.27 -2.69 -40.28
N GLY A 650 1.80 -2.26 -39.13
CA GLY A 650 1.28 -1.15 -38.34
C GLY A 650 0.01 -1.45 -37.54
N ILE A 651 -0.36 -2.74 -37.40
CA ILE A 651 -1.46 -3.21 -36.54
C ILE A 651 -1.04 -3.11 -35.07
N LEU A 652 0.19 -3.52 -34.76
CA LEU A 652 0.85 -3.34 -33.47
C LEU A 652 1.93 -2.25 -33.57
N ARG A 653 2.37 -1.72 -32.42
CA ARG A 653 3.40 -0.67 -32.38
C ARG A 653 4.33 -0.83 -31.18
N PRO A 654 5.58 -0.34 -31.28
CA PRO A 654 6.46 -0.19 -30.13
C PRO A 654 5.86 0.75 -29.07
N VAL A 655 6.22 0.50 -27.82
CA VAL A 655 5.74 1.24 -26.65
C VAL A 655 6.87 2.06 -26.04
N SER A 656 6.58 3.29 -25.63
CA SER A 656 7.56 4.18 -25.02
C SER A 656 7.77 3.88 -23.52
N PRO A 657 8.98 4.09 -22.99
CA PRO A 657 9.21 4.14 -21.55
C PRO A 657 8.54 5.39 -20.94
N ASN A 658 8.06 5.31 -19.69
CA ASN A 658 7.46 6.40 -18.89
C ASN A 658 6.45 7.28 -19.64
N ILE A 659 5.15 6.97 -19.57
CA ILE A 659 4.15 7.75 -20.31
C ILE A 659 3.34 8.62 -19.35
N ALA A 660 3.84 9.85 -19.19
CA ALA A 660 3.01 11.04 -18.98
C ALA A 660 2.72 11.77 -20.31
N GLU A 661 3.37 11.42 -21.45
CA GLU A 661 3.09 12.00 -22.78
C GLU A 661 3.14 10.96 -23.93
N THR A 662 1.93 10.54 -24.34
CA THR A 662 1.42 9.96 -25.63
C THR A 662 2.31 9.12 -26.56
N SER A 663 1.86 7.88 -26.85
CA SER A 663 2.17 7.18 -28.12
C SER A 663 0.98 6.47 -28.81
N TYR A 664 -0.25 6.59 -28.31
CA TYR A 664 -1.45 6.06 -28.97
C TYR A 664 -2.54 7.12 -29.20
N ARG A 665 -2.22 8.18 -29.98
CA ARG A 665 -3.28 9.02 -30.56
C ARG A 665 -3.86 8.38 -31.83
N PRO A 666 -5.20 8.31 -32.00
CA PRO A 666 -5.81 7.91 -33.26
C PRO A 666 -5.44 8.89 -34.37
N LEU A 667 -5.08 8.39 -35.56
CA LEU A 667 -5.02 9.19 -36.77
C LEU A 667 -6.43 9.74 -37.06
N VAL A 668 -6.61 11.06 -36.93
CA VAL A 668 -7.78 11.75 -37.48
C VAL A 668 -7.70 11.61 -38.99
N THR A 669 -8.60 10.81 -39.57
CA THR A 669 -8.73 10.63 -41.01
C THR A 669 -9.07 11.97 -41.69
N PRO A 670 -8.42 12.34 -42.80
CA PRO A 670 -8.76 13.55 -43.55
C PRO A 670 -10.10 13.35 -44.24
N ARG A 671 -11.10 14.18 -43.90
CA ARG A 671 -12.37 14.23 -44.63
C ARG A 671 -12.13 14.92 -45.96
N ALA A 672 -12.45 14.20 -47.03
CA ALA A 672 -12.40 14.64 -48.41
C ALA A 672 -13.31 15.83 -48.70
N ASP A 673 -12.81 16.70 -49.58
CA ASP A 673 -13.49 17.82 -50.20
C ASP A 673 -14.87 17.47 -50.79
N ARG A 674 -15.79 18.44 -50.70
CA ARG A 674 -16.66 18.87 -51.81
C ARG A 674 -17.38 20.19 -51.48
N ASP A 675 -16.93 21.24 -52.18
CA ASP A 675 -17.70 22.25 -52.89
C ASP A 675 -18.84 23.00 -52.17
N GLN A 676 -18.66 24.31 -51.96
CA GLN A 676 -19.04 25.37 -52.92
C GLN A 676 -19.45 26.70 -52.26
N SER A 677 -19.00 27.78 -52.91
CA SER A 677 -19.53 29.17 -52.95
C SER A 677 -19.20 30.14 -51.82
N ASP A 678 -18.13 30.91 -52.09
CA ASP A 678 -18.14 32.36 -52.29
C ASP A 678 -18.68 33.31 -51.19
N ASN A 679 -17.74 34.16 -50.76
CA ASN A 679 -17.78 35.62 -50.70
C ASN A 679 -17.44 36.29 -49.37
N ASP A 680 -16.63 37.33 -49.56
CA ASP A 680 -16.39 38.49 -48.72
C ASP A 680 -15.32 38.41 -47.62
N ALA A 681 -14.09 38.63 -48.10
CA ALA A 681 -13.30 39.83 -47.80
C ALA A 681 -13.35 40.37 -46.35
N THR A 682 -12.20 40.32 -45.66
CA THR A 682 -11.38 41.52 -45.39
C THR A 682 -10.07 41.10 -44.69
N GLY A 683 -8.98 41.72 -45.12
CA GLY A 683 -7.61 41.29 -44.84
C GLY A 683 -7.10 41.53 -43.42
N GLY A 684 -5.97 40.89 -43.13
CA GLY A 684 -5.20 41.10 -41.91
C GLY A 684 -3.91 40.29 -41.90
N SER A 685 -2.83 40.93 -42.33
CA SER A 685 -1.44 40.48 -42.47
C SER A 685 -0.87 39.61 -41.33
N VAL A 686 -0.12 38.60 -41.78
CA VAL A 686 1.02 37.87 -41.16
C VAL A 686 1.89 38.73 -40.23
N THR A 687 2.32 38.17 -39.10
CA THR A 687 3.71 38.28 -38.59
C THR A 687 4.04 37.24 -37.49
N THR A 688 4.91 36.29 -37.87
CA THR A 688 6.09 35.80 -37.14
C THR A 688 6.00 35.57 -35.62
N ALA A 689 6.01 34.28 -35.26
CA ALA A 689 6.38 33.79 -33.94
C ALA A 689 7.87 33.98 -33.63
N ARG A 690 8.17 34.56 -32.47
CA ARG A 690 9.40 34.35 -31.68
C ARG A 690 9.11 34.62 -30.18
N PRO A 691 9.93 34.09 -29.27
CA PRO A 691 9.50 33.42 -28.05
C PRO A 691 9.40 34.39 -26.87
N LEU A 692 8.49 34.12 -25.94
CA LEU A 692 8.46 34.79 -24.64
C LEU A 692 8.87 33.81 -23.55
N GLY A 693 9.80 34.28 -22.73
CA GLY A 693 10.55 33.50 -21.77
C GLY A 693 9.81 33.26 -20.47
N LEU A 694 10.53 32.57 -19.59
CA LEU A 694 10.17 32.04 -18.28
C LEU A 694 9.59 33.06 -17.28
N ASP A 695 9.47 34.34 -17.63
CA ASP A 695 8.97 35.42 -16.75
C ASP A 695 7.45 35.66 -16.86
N ALA A 696 6.78 35.13 -17.89
CA ALA A 696 5.33 35.28 -18.03
C ALA A 696 4.52 34.33 -17.13
N ALA A 697 5.06 33.15 -16.80
CA ALA A 697 4.40 32.18 -15.92
C ALA A 697 4.48 32.54 -14.43
N VAL A 698 5.39 33.43 -14.05
CA VAL A 698 5.51 33.96 -12.68
C VAL A 698 4.56 35.14 -12.45
N THR A 699 4.13 35.83 -13.50
CA THR A 699 3.28 37.02 -13.40
C THR A 699 1.79 36.67 -13.24
N GLU A 700 1.31 35.59 -13.88
CA GLU A 700 -0.08 35.13 -13.77
C GLU A 700 -0.42 34.49 -12.40
N LEU A 701 0.59 34.00 -11.68
CA LEU A 701 0.45 33.48 -10.30
C LEU A 701 0.43 34.60 -9.24
N SER A 702 1.01 35.77 -9.54
CA SER A 702 0.93 36.97 -8.69
C SER A 702 -0.38 37.76 -8.87
N GLU A 703 -0.98 37.78 -10.06
CA GLU A 703 -2.21 38.52 -10.31
C GLU A 703 -3.48 37.83 -9.75
N LEU A 704 -3.44 36.52 -9.50
CA LEU A 704 -4.53 35.80 -8.80
C LEU A 704 -4.46 35.90 -7.27
N GLN A 705 -3.39 36.47 -6.71
CA GLN A 705 -3.28 36.77 -5.26
C GLN A 705 -3.58 38.24 -4.91
N GLU A 706 -3.68 39.14 -5.89
CA GLU A 706 -3.90 40.58 -5.63
C GLU A 706 -5.36 41.08 -5.70
N GLN A 707 -6.35 40.26 -6.11
CA GLN A 707 -7.77 40.66 -6.03
C GLN A 707 -8.43 40.45 -4.66
N ALA A 708 -7.72 39.89 -3.67
CA ALA A 708 -8.25 39.67 -2.32
C ALA A 708 -7.81 40.72 -1.28
N ALA A 709 -7.00 41.73 -1.64
CA ALA A 709 -6.57 42.74 -0.69
C ALA A 709 -6.28 44.11 -1.33
N SER A 710 -7.25 45.01 -1.27
CA SER A 710 -7.01 46.46 -1.36
C SER A 710 -7.58 47.14 -0.10
N PRO A 711 -6.73 47.74 0.74
CA PRO A 711 -7.09 48.52 1.91
C PRO A 711 -7.16 50.02 1.59
N SER A 712 -8.19 50.73 2.07
CA SER A 712 -8.22 52.19 2.00
C SER A 712 -7.41 52.84 3.13
N SER A 713 -6.30 53.44 2.70
CA SER A 713 -5.72 54.73 3.13
C SER A 713 -5.28 54.93 4.59
N ALA A 714 -3.97 54.68 4.79
CA ALA A 714 -2.94 55.66 5.16
C ALA A 714 -3.22 56.72 6.25
N SER A 715 -2.46 56.65 7.36
CA SER A 715 -1.44 57.66 7.69
C SER A 715 -0.62 57.31 8.95
N LYS A 716 0.68 57.08 8.72
CA LYS A 716 1.90 57.47 9.46
C LYS A 716 2.06 57.26 11.00
N PRO A 717 3.33 57.13 11.46
CA PRO A 717 3.69 56.20 12.52
C PRO A 717 3.68 56.88 13.90
N HIS A 718 2.83 56.37 14.78
CA HIS A 718 3.00 56.57 16.22
C HIS A 718 3.29 55.22 16.86
N ALA A 719 4.36 55.20 17.66
CA ALA A 719 4.65 54.13 18.60
C ALA A 719 3.40 53.87 19.45
N HIS A 720 2.66 52.81 19.15
CA HIS A 720 1.55 52.36 19.97
C HIS A 720 1.99 51.17 20.82
N GLN A 721 2.21 51.52 22.08
CA GLN A 721 2.24 50.68 23.27
C GLN A 721 1.30 49.46 23.17
N PRO A 722 1.61 48.36 23.89
CA PRO A 722 0.73 47.21 23.97
C PRO A 722 -0.69 47.67 24.31
N ARG A 723 -1.68 47.32 23.48
CA ARG A 723 -3.09 47.63 23.76
C ARG A 723 -3.47 46.99 25.10
N ARG A 724 -3.39 47.78 26.17
CA ARG A 724 -4.14 47.52 27.40
C ARG A 724 -5.60 47.69 27.03
N PHE A 725 -6.30 46.58 26.84
CA PHE A 725 -7.75 46.60 26.79
C PHE A 725 -8.25 47.12 28.14
N ARG A 726 -8.82 48.33 28.15
CA ARG A 726 -9.69 48.80 29.24
C ARG A 726 -11.10 48.86 28.68
N SER A 727 -12.05 48.33 29.42
CA SER A 727 -13.47 48.47 29.08
C SER A 727 -13.92 49.90 29.38
N ASP A 728 -14.64 50.52 28.46
CA ASP A 728 -15.29 51.83 28.63
C ASP A 728 -16.54 51.76 29.55
N LEU A 729 -16.88 50.57 30.05
CA LEU A 729 -18.05 50.29 30.90
C LEU A 729 -17.68 50.27 32.39
N THR A 730 -16.81 51.18 32.83
CA THR A 730 -16.39 51.28 34.24
C THR A 730 -17.58 51.60 35.15
N ALA A 731 -17.74 50.83 36.24
CA ALA A 731 -18.83 50.90 37.22
C ALA A 731 -20.26 50.66 36.72
N SER A 732 -20.47 50.16 35.49
CA SER A 732 -21.82 50.05 34.92
C SER A 732 -22.66 48.89 35.45
N PHE A 733 -22.05 47.85 36.04
CA PHE A 733 -22.77 46.62 36.41
C PHE A 733 -22.55 46.23 37.87
N TYR A 734 -23.63 46.20 38.66
CA TYR A 734 -23.56 45.62 40.01
C TYR A 734 -23.38 44.10 39.96
N ARG A 735 -24.10 43.40 39.07
CA ARG A 735 -24.02 41.96 38.86
C ARG A 735 -24.02 41.64 37.37
N VAL A 736 -23.13 40.75 36.95
CA VAL A 736 -23.14 40.17 35.60
C VAL A 736 -23.39 38.67 35.73
N ILE A 737 -24.36 38.16 34.96
CA ILE A 737 -24.72 36.75 34.92
C ILE A 737 -24.34 36.20 33.55
N CYS A 738 -23.43 35.24 33.51
CA CYS A 738 -23.13 34.50 32.30
C CYS A 738 -23.99 33.24 32.27
N ASP A 739 -24.97 33.24 31.36
CA ASP A 739 -25.60 32.01 30.90
C ASP A 739 -24.57 31.21 30.10
N GLU A 740 -24.55 29.89 30.30
CA GLU A 740 -23.52 28.97 29.84
C GLU A 740 -22.08 29.27 30.33
N GLY A 741 -21.96 29.50 31.63
CA GLY A 741 -20.68 29.75 32.32
C GLY A 741 -19.58 28.73 32.05
N HIS A 742 -19.88 27.49 31.63
CA HIS A 742 -18.88 26.50 31.21
C HIS A 742 -17.96 26.98 30.05
N ARG A 743 -18.38 28.01 29.30
CA ARG A 743 -17.59 28.62 28.21
C ARG A 743 -16.48 29.55 28.69
N LEU A 744 -16.55 30.02 29.93
CA LEU A 744 -15.59 30.96 30.51
C LEU A 744 -14.38 30.29 31.18
N LYS A 745 -14.22 28.97 31.11
CA LYS A 745 -13.10 28.25 31.73
C LYS A 745 -11.71 28.52 31.14
N THR A 746 -11.64 28.97 29.88
CA THR A 746 -10.37 29.10 29.16
C THR A 746 -9.92 30.56 29.12
N ILE A 747 -8.88 30.90 29.89
CA ILE A 747 -8.38 32.29 30.07
C ILE A 747 -8.00 32.98 28.76
N SER A 748 -7.37 32.25 27.84
CA SER A 748 -6.92 32.77 26.54
C SER A 748 -8.05 32.98 25.52
N SER A 749 -9.27 32.51 25.81
CA SER A 749 -10.38 32.63 24.88
C SER A 749 -10.90 34.07 24.82
N ARG A 750 -11.29 34.53 23.62
CA ARG A 750 -11.88 35.87 23.46
C ARG A 750 -13.10 36.09 24.36
N GLN A 751 -13.93 35.07 24.58
CA GLN A 751 -15.11 35.17 25.43
C GLN A 751 -14.74 35.39 26.91
N HIS A 752 -13.75 34.67 27.42
CA HIS A 752 -13.21 34.88 28.76
C HIS A 752 -12.56 36.26 28.88
N GLN A 753 -11.70 36.65 27.94
CA GLN A 753 -11.01 37.94 27.98
C GLN A 753 -12.00 39.11 27.90
N SER A 754 -12.99 39.05 27.01
CA SER A 754 -14.05 40.06 26.93
C SER A 754 -14.87 40.14 28.22
N PHE A 755 -15.18 39.00 28.84
CA PHE A 755 -15.91 38.98 30.11
C PHE A 755 -15.06 39.47 31.29
N ALA A 756 -13.76 39.15 31.32
CA ALA A 756 -12.81 39.62 32.32
C ALA A 756 -12.69 41.15 32.35
N LEU A 757 -12.79 41.79 31.18
CA LEU A 757 -12.69 43.23 31.01
C LEU A 757 -13.89 44.02 31.56
N LEU A 758 -15.04 43.38 31.80
CA LEU A 758 -16.23 44.06 32.33
C LEU A 758 -16.06 44.43 33.80
N ASP A 759 -16.22 45.71 34.13
CA ASP A 759 -16.24 46.14 35.52
C ASP A 759 -17.57 45.78 36.20
N ARG A 760 -17.46 45.07 37.33
CA ARG A 760 -18.59 44.43 37.99
C ARG A 760 -18.30 44.10 39.44
N LYS A 761 -19.32 44.18 40.31
CA LYS A 761 -19.21 43.86 41.74
C LYS A 761 -19.48 42.39 42.05
N CYS A 762 -20.42 41.77 41.34
CA CYS A 762 -20.77 40.36 41.49
C CYS A 762 -20.77 39.64 40.13
N THR A 763 -20.34 38.39 40.12
CA THR A 763 -20.29 37.55 38.91
C THR A 763 -20.95 36.22 39.18
N TRP A 764 -21.97 35.87 38.40
CA TRP A 764 -22.60 34.55 38.46
C TRP A 764 -22.38 33.81 37.14
N CYS A 765 -21.75 32.65 37.19
CA CYS A 765 -21.62 31.74 36.06
C CYS A 765 -22.67 30.65 36.23
N LEU A 766 -23.73 30.70 35.44
CA LEU A 766 -24.79 29.71 35.47
C LEU A 766 -24.60 28.76 34.30
N THR A 767 -24.65 27.46 34.57
CA THR A 767 -24.64 26.48 33.49
C THR A 767 -25.26 25.17 33.96
N ALA A 768 -25.99 24.51 33.07
CA ALA A 768 -26.47 23.15 33.25
C ALA A 768 -25.39 22.10 32.91
N THR A 769 -24.25 22.55 32.37
CA THR A 769 -23.11 21.73 31.96
C THR A 769 -22.01 21.80 33.03
N PRO A 770 -21.33 20.69 33.39
CA PRO A 770 -20.26 20.73 34.39
C PRO A 770 -19.21 21.79 34.06
N MET A 771 -18.92 22.66 35.03
CA MET A 771 -18.08 23.84 34.81
C MET A 771 -16.63 23.48 34.47
N TRP A 772 -16.12 22.36 34.95
CA TRP A 772 -14.75 21.92 34.70
C TRP A 772 -14.74 20.55 34.00
N ASN A 773 -13.86 20.42 33.00
CA ASN A 773 -13.50 19.14 32.39
C ASN A 773 -12.07 18.72 32.78
N ARG A 774 -11.27 19.65 33.33
CA ARG A 774 -9.89 19.47 33.84
C ARG A 774 -9.72 20.27 35.14
N ALA A 775 -8.80 19.88 36.03
CA ALA A 775 -8.54 20.67 37.26
C ALA A 775 -8.06 22.10 36.98
N LEU A 776 -7.34 22.33 35.87
CA LEU A 776 -6.90 23.68 35.46
C LEU A 776 -8.04 24.55 34.92
N ASP A 777 -9.21 23.98 34.59
CA ASP A 777 -10.37 24.78 34.17
C ASP A 777 -10.89 25.66 35.32
N TYR A 778 -10.57 25.33 36.59
CA TYR A 778 -10.82 26.20 37.73
C TYR A 778 -10.06 27.53 37.63
N CYS A 779 -8.86 27.55 37.03
CA CYS A 779 -8.05 28.76 36.92
C CYS A 779 -8.76 29.86 36.13
N GLY A 780 -9.55 29.51 35.10
CA GLY A 780 -10.37 30.49 34.39
C GLY A 780 -11.45 31.09 35.28
N TYR A 781 -12.18 30.27 36.03
CA TYR A 781 -13.20 30.81 36.94
C TYR A 781 -12.58 31.62 38.08
N LEU A 782 -11.46 31.16 38.64
CA LEU A 782 -10.72 31.86 39.68
C LEU A 782 -10.19 33.21 39.16
N ALA A 783 -9.66 33.29 37.94
CA ALA A 783 -9.22 34.55 37.33
C ALA A 783 -10.36 35.57 37.14
N LEU A 784 -11.62 35.10 37.00
CA LEU A 784 -12.79 35.97 36.85
C LEU A 784 -13.47 36.34 38.18
N LEU A 785 -13.36 35.47 39.18
CA LEU A 785 -14.00 35.62 40.49
C LEU A 785 -13.07 36.25 41.55
N TRP A 786 -11.76 36.07 41.39
CA TRP A 786 -10.71 36.59 42.26
C TRP A 786 -10.01 37.76 41.54
N LYS A 787 -10.56 38.98 41.68
CA LYS A 787 -10.05 40.20 41.02
C LYS A 787 -8.70 40.71 41.57
N THR A 788 -8.05 39.98 42.47
CA THR A 788 -6.73 40.33 43.01
C THR A 788 -5.67 39.31 42.57
N GLU A 789 -4.96 39.71 41.50
CA GLU A 789 -3.62 39.28 41.06
C GLU A 789 -3.37 37.78 40.81
N PHE A 790 -3.58 37.35 39.57
CA PHE A 790 -2.86 36.22 38.97
C PHE A 790 -2.24 36.69 37.65
N THR A 791 -0.95 37.04 37.70
CA THR A 791 -0.16 37.38 36.50
C THR A 791 0.92 36.31 36.39
N ILE A 792 0.96 35.58 35.27
CA ILE A 792 2.07 34.68 34.96
C ILE A 792 3.14 35.57 34.27
N PRO A 793 4.32 35.78 34.86
CA PRO A 793 5.37 36.56 34.23
C PRO A 793 5.93 35.83 33.02
N ALA A 794 6.19 36.56 31.94
CA ALA A 794 7.03 36.08 30.85
C ALA A 794 8.48 36.02 31.34
N ASP A 795 9.18 34.93 30.99
CA ASP A 795 10.62 34.65 31.15
C ASP A 795 11.07 33.95 32.46
N SER A 796 11.49 32.69 32.30
CA SER A 796 12.21 31.80 33.28
C SER A 796 13.72 32.13 33.25
N PRO A 797 14.57 32.05 34.33
CA PRO A 797 15.16 30.77 34.82
C PRO A 797 15.84 30.68 36.24
N GLN A 798 16.08 29.44 36.70
CA GLN A 798 17.16 28.86 37.55
C GLN A 798 17.45 29.22 39.05
N LYS A 799 17.65 28.10 39.80
CA LYS A 799 18.57 27.82 40.94
C LYS A 799 18.31 28.41 42.33
N PHE A 800 18.15 27.50 43.30
CA PHE A 800 18.31 27.78 44.74
C PHE A 800 19.77 28.09 45.10
N PRO A 801 20.00 29.06 45.99
CA PRO A 801 21.05 28.96 47.01
C PRO A 801 20.62 29.62 48.35
N PRO A 802 21.50 29.83 49.34
CA PRO A 802 22.22 28.89 50.18
C PRO A 802 21.73 28.98 51.65
N GLY A 803 21.78 27.89 52.42
CA GLY A 803 21.64 27.97 53.90
C GLY A 803 20.69 26.98 54.56
N VAL A 804 20.13 26.00 53.85
CA VAL A 804 19.31 24.96 54.49
C VAL A 804 19.79 23.57 54.05
N THR A 805 20.58 22.94 54.91
CA THR A 805 20.86 21.49 54.90
C THR A 805 20.35 20.83 56.19
N PRO A 806 20.08 19.52 56.17
CA PRO A 806 18.85 18.92 56.67
C PRO A 806 18.99 18.25 58.05
N SER A 807 17.90 17.68 58.58
CA SER A 807 17.97 16.71 59.69
C SER A 807 17.05 15.51 59.45
N PRO A 808 17.45 14.29 59.89
CA PRO A 808 17.28 13.04 59.15
C PRO A 808 16.43 11.96 59.87
N ALA A 809 15.60 11.27 59.08
CA ALA A 809 15.08 9.90 59.25
C ALA A 809 14.06 9.72 58.09
N ALA A 810 14.32 9.10 56.94
CA ALA A 810 15.09 7.89 56.63
C ALA A 810 14.68 6.70 57.52
N ALA A 811 13.65 5.96 57.09
CA ALA A 811 13.62 4.50 57.07
C ALA A 811 12.20 3.98 56.75
N SER A 812 11.86 3.89 55.47
CA SER A 812 11.09 2.80 54.82
C SER A 812 10.50 3.36 53.53
N ASP A 813 11.03 2.92 52.39
CA ASP A 813 10.49 3.20 51.08
C ASP A 813 9.09 2.53 50.98
N PRO A 814 8.01 3.26 50.65
CA PRO A 814 6.70 2.66 50.39
C PRO A 814 6.68 1.70 49.19
N LEU A 815 7.78 1.60 48.43
CA LEU A 815 7.99 0.59 47.39
C LEU A 815 8.61 -0.72 47.90
N GLU A 816 9.01 -0.81 49.18
CA GLU A 816 9.58 -2.03 49.77
C GLU A 816 8.63 -3.26 49.75
N PRO A 817 7.30 -3.12 49.92
CA PRO A 817 6.38 -4.25 49.70
C PRO A 817 6.29 -4.68 48.22
N TYR A 818 6.60 -3.76 47.30
CA TYR A 818 6.51 -4.00 45.85
C TYR A 818 7.79 -4.64 45.29
N THR A 819 8.95 -4.30 45.86
CA THR A 819 10.22 -4.97 45.55
C THR A 819 10.30 -6.39 46.13
N GLN A 820 9.57 -6.67 47.22
CA GLN A 820 9.38 -8.04 47.72
C GLN A 820 8.42 -8.87 46.86
N TRP A 821 7.46 -8.26 46.16
CA TRP A 821 6.52 -8.96 45.27
C TRP A 821 7.12 -9.30 43.89
N SER A 822 8.06 -8.48 43.41
CA SER A 822 8.75 -8.70 42.13
C SER A 822 9.94 -9.66 42.20
N ALA A 823 10.30 -10.15 43.39
CA ALA A 823 11.44 -11.06 43.61
C ALA A 823 11.01 -12.52 43.87
N VAL A 824 9.75 -12.88 43.63
CA VAL A 824 9.26 -14.27 43.74
C VAL A 824 9.30 -14.90 42.36
N ASP A 825 10.43 -15.53 42.02
CA ASP A 825 10.63 -16.18 40.72
C ASP A 825 9.85 -17.51 40.58
N GLU A 826 9.27 -18.06 41.64
CA GLU A 826 8.40 -19.25 41.56
C GLU A 826 7.28 -19.21 42.61
N LEU A 827 6.01 -19.24 42.16
CA LEU A 827 4.87 -19.64 42.98
C LEU A 827 4.34 -21.00 42.47
N PRO A 828 4.44 -22.08 43.27
CA PRO A 828 4.03 -23.41 42.85
C PRO A 828 2.53 -23.60 43.13
N LEU A 829 1.73 -23.92 42.12
CA LEU A 829 0.35 -24.37 42.31
C LEU A 829 0.03 -25.53 41.35
N GLU A 830 0.39 -26.74 41.80
CA GLU A 830 -0.14 -28.00 41.28
C GLU A 830 -1.60 -28.21 41.74
N GLY A 831 -2.46 -28.74 40.86
CA GLY A 831 -3.67 -29.47 41.27
C GLY A 831 -5.03 -28.98 40.78
N LYS A 832 -5.26 -29.04 39.46
CA LYS A 832 -6.57 -29.05 38.73
C LYS A 832 -7.27 -27.70 38.45
N PRO A 833 -7.97 -27.57 37.30
CA PRO A 833 -7.55 -26.61 36.28
C PRO A 833 -8.55 -25.47 36.09
N TYR A 834 -8.11 -24.25 36.33
CA TYR A 834 -8.67 -23.10 35.65
C TYR A 834 -7.83 -22.84 34.41
N HIS A 835 -8.33 -23.34 33.28
CA HIS A 835 -7.85 -22.90 31.98
C HIS A 835 -8.44 -21.49 31.74
N LEU A 836 -7.58 -20.47 31.79
CA LEU A 836 -7.77 -19.34 30.89
C LEU A 836 -7.89 -19.95 29.49
N LEU A 837 -9.03 -19.73 28.85
CA LEU A 837 -9.31 -20.25 27.51
C LEU A 837 -8.22 -19.72 26.57
N ASP A 838 -7.25 -20.59 26.29
CA ASP A 838 -6.26 -20.40 25.26
C ASP A 838 -6.99 -20.27 23.92
N PRO A 839 -6.85 -19.14 23.20
CA PRO A 839 -7.41 -18.97 21.86
C PRO A 839 -6.97 -20.09 20.91
N ARG A 840 -5.81 -20.71 21.13
CA ARG A 840 -5.34 -21.85 20.33
C ARG A 840 -6.09 -23.14 20.66
N GLY A 841 -6.51 -23.36 21.91
CA GLY A 841 -7.39 -24.48 22.30
C GLY A 841 -8.80 -24.38 21.68
N LEU A 842 -9.35 -23.17 21.60
CA LEU A 842 -10.64 -22.91 20.95
C LEU A 842 -10.56 -23.07 19.42
N VAL A 843 -9.43 -22.68 18.83
CA VAL A 843 -9.14 -22.89 17.41
C VAL A 843 -8.86 -24.37 17.11
N VAL A 844 -8.25 -25.14 18.02
CA VAL A 844 -8.04 -26.59 17.87
C VAL A 844 -9.36 -27.37 17.99
N LEU A 845 -10.29 -26.93 18.86
CA LEU A 845 -11.63 -27.52 18.96
C LEU A 845 -12.53 -27.16 17.76
N ALA A 846 -12.38 -25.96 17.19
CA ALA A 846 -13.05 -25.54 15.96
C ALA A 846 -12.47 -26.22 14.70
N ARG A 847 -11.15 -26.39 14.61
CA ARG A 847 -10.46 -27.01 13.46
C ARG A 847 -10.59 -28.53 13.39
N ARG A 848 -10.88 -29.22 14.49
CA ARG A 848 -11.08 -30.69 14.52
C ARG A 848 -12.54 -31.13 14.30
N GLY A 849 -13.44 -30.24 13.89
CA GLY A 849 -14.79 -30.59 13.48
C GLY A 849 -15.70 -31.16 14.59
N LYS A 850 -15.39 -30.94 15.87
CA LYS A 850 -16.21 -31.45 17.00
C LYS A 850 -17.20 -30.44 17.58
N LEU A 851 -17.45 -29.33 16.90
CA LEU A 851 -18.60 -28.44 17.18
C LEU A 851 -19.55 -28.47 15.97
N SER A 852 -20.22 -29.61 15.79
CA SER A 852 -21.50 -29.64 15.11
C SER A 852 -22.60 -29.61 16.17
N THR A 853 -23.54 -28.68 16.06
CA THR A 853 -24.86 -28.86 16.65
C THR A 853 -25.89 -28.66 15.56
N ALA A 854 -26.81 -29.60 15.49
CA ALA A 854 -27.62 -29.97 14.33
C ALA A 854 -28.57 -28.90 13.75
N ASN A 855 -28.60 -27.66 14.24
CA ASN A 855 -29.62 -26.67 13.86
C ASN A 855 -29.04 -25.26 13.61
N GLY A 856 -28.69 -24.95 12.36
CA GLY A 856 -29.10 -23.71 11.69
C GLY A 856 -28.72 -22.31 12.21
N PHE A 857 -27.59 -22.07 12.88
CA PHE A 857 -27.18 -20.70 13.28
C PHE A 857 -26.00 -20.15 12.46
N LEU A 858 -26.25 -19.76 11.20
CA LEU A 858 -25.25 -19.18 10.29
C LEU A 858 -25.20 -17.64 10.28
N ALA A 859 -26.04 -16.96 11.05
CA ALA A 859 -26.19 -15.51 10.93
C ALA A 859 -25.39 -14.70 11.99
N LEU A 860 -24.96 -15.33 13.09
CA LEU A 860 -24.20 -14.68 14.18
C LEU A 860 -22.85 -14.08 13.71
N PRO A 861 -22.01 -14.78 12.91
CA PRO A 861 -20.72 -14.23 12.45
C PRO A 861 -20.90 -13.15 11.37
N ILE A 862 -21.98 -13.22 10.60
CA ILE A 862 -22.29 -12.29 9.50
C ILE A 862 -22.82 -10.96 10.05
N VAL A 863 -23.71 -10.99 11.06
CA VAL A 863 -24.18 -9.75 11.70
C VAL A 863 -23.13 -9.12 12.59
N LEU A 864 -22.24 -9.90 13.23
CA LEU A 864 -21.07 -9.34 13.90
C LEU A 864 -20.09 -8.70 12.91
N ARG A 865 -19.85 -9.32 11.73
CA ARG A 865 -19.04 -8.72 10.64
C ARG A 865 -19.67 -7.47 10.01
N LEU A 866 -20.99 -7.42 9.88
CA LEU A 866 -21.71 -6.25 9.34
C LEU A 866 -21.84 -5.12 10.37
N SER A 867 -21.75 -5.43 11.68
CA SER A 867 -21.73 -4.46 12.78
C SER A 867 -20.33 -3.96 13.12
N SER A 868 -19.29 -4.73 12.80
CA SER A 868 -17.89 -4.28 12.83
C SER A 868 -17.60 -3.45 11.59
N LEU A 869 -17.75 -2.13 11.70
CA LEU A 869 -17.07 -1.25 10.76
C LEU A 869 -15.57 -1.58 10.80
N THR A 870 -15.07 -1.78 9.59
CA THR A 870 -13.75 -2.20 9.16
C THR A 870 -12.62 -1.46 9.87
N ARG A 871 -11.64 -2.23 10.32
CA ARG A 871 -10.32 -1.74 10.74
C ARG A 871 -9.30 -2.50 9.89
N GLU A 872 -8.67 -1.79 8.94
CA GLU A 872 -7.38 -2.06 8.27
C GLU A 872 -7.28 -1.07 7.08
N ALA A 873 -6.20 -0.31 6.84
CA ALA A 873 -4.95 -0.13 7.55
C ALA A 873 -4.40 1.29 7.28
N GLY A 874 -3.47 1.75 8.14
CA GLY A 874 -3.01 3.14 8.22
C GLY A 874 -3.66 3.88 9.38
N ASN A 875 -2.87 4.60 10.18
CA ASN A 875 -3.28 5.32 11.39
C ASN A 875 -4.23 6.52 11.14
N GLN A 876 -5.07 6.50 10.10
CA GLN A 876 -6.09 7.51 9.85
C GLN A 876 -7.50 6.94 9.87
N MET A 877 -8.30 7.49 10.77
CA MET A 877 -9.75 7.42 10.69
C MET A 877 -10.27 8.35 9.58
N ILE A 878 -11.13 7.84 8.71
CA ILE A 878 -11.95 8.68 7.84
C ILE A 878 -12.94 9.47 8.72
N GLY A 879 -12.86 10.80 8.63
CA GLY A 879 -13.69 11.72 9.41
C GLY A 879 -15.18 11.68 9.02
N PRO A 880 -16.04 12.48 9.68
CA PRO A 880 -17.51 12.44 9.53
C PRO A 880 -18.03 12.89 8.15
N GLN A 881 -17.13 13.15 7.18
CA GLN A 881 -17.47 13.72 5.88
C GLN A 881 -17.76 12.67 4.81
N ASP A 882 -17.45 11.39 5.07
CA ASP A 882 -17.82 10.31 4.15
C ASP A 882 -19.20 9.75 4.51
N THR A 883 -20.24 10.49 4.11
CA THR A 883 -21.64 10.08 4.23
C THR A 883 -21.96 8.83 3.40
N ASP A 884 -21.09 8.42 2.46
CA ASP A 884 -21.41 7.45 1.43
C ASP A 884 -21.27 5.99 1.91
N ILE A 885 -20.23 5.65 2.68
CA ILE A 885 -20.08 4.31 3.29
C ILE A 885 -21.23 3.99 4.24
N HIS A 886 -21.64 4.98 5.03
CA HIS A 886 -22.77 4.87 5.94
C HIS A 886 -24.12 4.75 5.21
N ASN A 887 -24.24 5.29 3.99
CA ASN A 887 -25.42 5.17 3.15
C ASN A 887 -25.43 3.85 2.36
N ARG A 888 -24.29 3.34 1.89
CA ARG A 888 -24.17 2.03 1.24
C ARG A 888 -24.50 0.88 2.19
N VAL A 889 -23.98 0.89 3.42
CA VAL A 889 -24.33 -0.12 4.43
C VAL A 889 -25.81 0.00 4.84
N PHE A 890 -26.37 1.22 4.83
CA PHE A 890 -27.81 1.43 5.05
C PHE A 890 -28.65 0.84 3.91
N ASN A 891 -28.22 1.02 2.65
CA ASN A 891 -28.89 0.51 1.46
C ASN A 891 -28.83 -1.02 1.37
N ILE A 892 -27.69 -1.65 1.66
CA ILE A 892 -27.53 -3.12 1.69
C ILE A 892 -28.43 -3.77 2.74
N LEU A 893 -28.52 -3.16 3.93
CA LEU A 893 -29.42 -3.63 4.98
C LEU A 893 -30.90 -3.36 4.65
N SER A 894 -31.20 -2.24 3.98
CA SER A 894 -32.55 -1.92 3.48
C SER A 894 -33.00 -2.92 2.42
N GLU A 895 -32.14 -3.24 1.46
CA GLU A 895 -32.37 -4.25 0.41
C GLU A 895 -32.58 -5.65 1.00
N SER A 896 -31.84 -5.99 2.05
CA SER A 896 -32.01 -7.26 2.77
C SER A 896 -33.26 -7.33 3.65
N LEU A 897 -33.82 -6.18 4.08
CA LEU A 897 -34.99 -6.08 4.94
C LEU A 897 -36.31 -5.91 4.17
N TYR A 898 -36.29 -5.22 3.03
CA TYR A 898 -37.46 -4.85 2.24
C TYR A 898 -37.45 -5.42 0.81
N GLY A 899 -36.36 -6.07 0.38
CA GLY A 899 -36.12 -6.43 -1.02
C GLY A 899 -35.46 -5.29 -1.80
N PRO A 900 -34.98 -5.54 -3.04
CA PRO A 900 -34.37 -4.53 -3.90
C PRO A 900 -35.35 -3.37 -4.14
N PRO A 901 -34.90 -2.10 -4.17
CA PRO A 901 -35.77 -1.00 -4.55
C PRO A 901 -36.22 -1.22 -6.00
N GLY A 902 -37.53 -1.22 -6.23
CA GLY A 902 -38.05 -1.21 -7.60
C GLY A 902 -37.55 0.02 -8.35
N ASP A 903 -37.21 -0.16 -9.62
CA ASP A 903 -36.65 0.86 -10.52
C ASP A 903 -37.26 2.25 -10.28
N SER A 904 -36.45 3.17 -9.76
CA SER A 904 -36.81 4.58 -9.62
C SER A 904 -36.02 5.42 -10.61
N SER A 905 -36.29 5.23 -11.89
CA SER A 905 -35.87 6.14 -12.97
C SER A 905 -36.88 7.27 -13.23
N ALA A 906 -37.86 7.48 -12.34
CA ALA A 906 -38.80 8.60 -12.43
C ALA A 906 -38.84 9.41 -11.12
N ALA A 907 -38.21 10.58 -11.13
CA ALA A 907 -38.45 11.60 -10.13
C ALA A 907 -39.90 12.10 -10.24
N SER A 908 -40.77 11.66 -9.33
CA SER A 908 -41.93 12.44 -8.92
C SER A 908 -42.27 12.11 -7.46
N THR A 909 -42.69 13.14 -6.73
CA THR A 909 -43.08 13.21 -5.33
C THR A 909 -43.71 11.92 -4.79
N PRO A 910 -43.35 11.44 -3.57
CA PRO A 910 -43.97 10.26 -2.99
C PRO A 910 -45.41 10.62 -2.58
N SER A 911 -46.36 10.37 -3.48
CA SER A 911 -47.77 10.25 -3.14
C SER A 911 -47.96 8.96 -2.36
N ALA A 912 -48.84 9.03 -1.37
CA ALA A 912 -49.08 8.02 -0.36
C ALA A 912 -49.28 6.61 -0.94
N VAL A 913 -48.29 5.73 -0.74
CA VAL A 913 -48.46 4.29 -0.93
C VAL A 913 -49.41 3.79 0.16
N SER A 914 -50.48 3.13 -0.28
CA SER A 914 -51.55 2.59 0.54
C SER A 914 -51.04 1.54 1.54
N ALA A 915 -51.64 1.52 2.72
CA ALA A 915 -51.15 0.87 3.93
C ALA A 915 -51.31 -0.67 4.00
N ASP A 916 -51.68 -1.36 2.92
CA ASP A 916 -52.22 -2.74 3.01
C ASP A 916 -51.55 -3.83 2.14
N SER A 917 -50.35 -3.61 1.59
CA SER A 917 -49.55 -4.70 1.01
C SER A 917 -48.32 -5.02 1.87
N PRO A 918 -48.19 -6.23 2.44
CA PRO A 918 -47.06 -6.59 3.28
C PRO A 918 -45.86 -6.89 2.38
N ALA A 919 -45.06 -5.88 2.05
CA ALA A 919 -43.66 -6.11 1.71
C ALA A 919 -43.04 -6.92 2.86
N THR A 920 -42.62 -8.14 2.57
CA THR A 920 -42.27 -9.19 3.52
C THR A 920 -40.99 -8.83 4.28
N MET A 921 -41.16 -8.04 5.33
CA MET A 921 -40.06 -7.63 6.21
C MET A 921 -39.37 -8.86 6.81
N ASN A 922 -38.04 -8.97 6.65
CA ASN A 922 -37.28 -10.13 7.13
C ASN A 922 -37.18 -10.16 8.67
N TRP A 923 -38.18 -10.76 9.32
CA TRP A 923 -38.33 -10.85 10.76
C TRP A 923 -37.24 -11.69 11.46
N ALA A 924 -36.52 -12.56 10.74
CA ALA A 924 -35.39 -13.31 11.28
C ALA A 924 -34.19 -12.38 11.53
N THR A 925 -33.91 -11.48 10.59
CA THR A 925 -32.84 -10.49 10.69
C THR A 925 -33.12 -9.43 11.75
N ILE A 926 -34.36 -8.91 11.84
CA ILE A 926 -34.76 -7.93 12.86
C ILE A 926 -34.62 -8.49 14.28
N ARG A 927 -35.12 -9.70 14.50
CA ARG A 927 -34.98 -10.45 15.75
C ARG A 927 -33.51 -10.60 16.15
N MET A 928 -32.64 -10.95 15.20
CA MET A 928 -31.24 -11.16 15.49
C MET A 928 -30.49 -9.84 15.78
N LEU A 929 -30.83 -8.76 15.07
CA LEU A 929 -30.30 -7.41 15.32
C LEU A 929 -30.75 -6.85 16.68
N CYS A 930 -32.00 -7.06 17.07
CA CYS A 930 -32.52 -6.69 18.39
C CYS A 930 -31.87 -7.48 19.54
N ARG A 931 -31.41 -8.71 19.28
CA ARG A 931 -30.81 -9.60 20.29
C ARG A 931 -29.29 -9.41 20.44
N LEU A 932 -28.58 -8.98 19.38
CA LEU A 932 -27.11 -8.92 19.36
C LEU A 932 -26.50 -7.58 19.82
N SER A 933 -26.98 -6.43 19.34
CA SER A 933 -26.52 -5.10 19.80
C SER A 933 -27.16 -3.98 18.98
N VAL A 934 -27.59 -2.92 19.67
CA VAL A 934 -28.39 -1.82 19.12
C VAL A 934 -27.52 -0.87 18.29
N SER A 935 -27.73 -0.88 16.97
CA SER A 935 -27.17 0.08 16.03
C SER A 935 -27.93 1.42 16.09
N PRO A 936 -27.24 2.59 15.98
CA PRO A 936 -27.87 3.91 15.92
C PRO A 936 -28.92 4.05 14.81
N LYS A 937 -28.80 3.24 13.74
CA LYS A 937 -29.67 3.32 12.56
C LYS A 937 -30.84 2.33 12.60
N LEU A 938 -30.88 1.39 13.55
CA LEU A 938 -31.99 0.42 13.68
C LEU A 938 -33.34 1.13 13.89
N ASP A 939 -33.30 2.29 14.55
CA ASP A 939 -34.43 3.19 14.70
C ASP A 939 -34.99 3.65 13.34
N ARG A 940 -34.12 4.03 12.40
CA ARG A 940 -34.51 4.44 11.04
C ARG A 940 -35.12 3.28 10.23
N PHE A 941 -34.77 2.03 10.53
CA PHE A 941 -35.30 0.81 9.91
C PHE A 941 -36.62 0.31 10.53
N LEU A 942 -36.96 0.71 11.76
CA LEU A 942 -38.21 0.29 12.41
C LEU A 942 -39.38 1.28 12.20
N ARG A 943 -39.10 2.46 11.62
CA ARG A 943 -40.10 3.49 11.32
C ARG A 943 -41.02 3.05 10.17
N ARG A 944 -42.32 2.93 10.45
CA ARG A 944 -43.35 2.82 9.40
C ARG A 944 -43.77 4.16 8.80
N SER A 945 -43.44 5.28 9.46
CA SER A 945 -43.82 6.62 8.99
C SER A 945 -42.67 7.63 9.20
N PRO A 946 -42.41 8.55 8.25
CA PRO A 946 -41.32 9.53 8.33
C PRO A 946 -41.43 10.55 9.47
N SER A 947 -42.57 10.65 10.14
CA SER A 947 -42.92 11.78 11.02
C SER A 947 -42.89 11.51 12.53
N SER A 948 -42.64 10.28 13.01
CA SER A 948 -42.52 9.97 14.44
C SER A 948 -41.07 9.72 14.87
N VAL A 949 -40.70 10.20 16.07
CA VAL A 949 -39.43 9.86 16.73
C VAL A 949 -39.64 8.56 17.52
N LEU A 950 -38.86 7.50 17.27
CA LEU A 950 -39.02 6.17 17.92
C LEU A 950 -39.10 6.22 19.46
N SER A 951 -38.45 7.19 20.09
CA SER A 951 -38.58 7.44 21.54
C SER A 951 -40.03 7.67 22.00
N ALA A 952 -40.86 8.31 21.17
CA ALA A 952 -42.28 8.55 21.43
C ALA A 952 -43.14 7.28 21.19
N GLU A 953 -42.76 6.44 20.23
CA GLU A 953 -43.45 5.16 19.97
C GLU A 953 -43.15 4.10 21.04
N ILE A 954 -41.89 3.95 21.45
CA ILE A 954 -41.49 3.05 22.55
C ILE A 954 -42.18 3.44 23.86
N SER A 955 -42.36 4.75 24.11
CA SER A 955 -43.10 5.21 25.28
C SER A 955 -44.55 4.72 25.28
N ARG A 956 -45.23 4.76 24.12
CA ARG A 956 -46.59 4.20 23.95
C ARG A 956 -46.64 2.67 24.11
N PHE A 957 -45.58 1.93 23.78
CA PHE A 957 -45.56 0.46 23.87
C PHE A 957 -45.35 -0.06 25.29
N THR A 958 -44.52 0.62 26.08
CA THR A 958 -44.25 0.23 27.46
C THR A 958 -45.37 0.58 28.44
N GLU A 959 -46.31 1.45 28.04
CA GLU A 959 -47.46 1.86 28.83
C GLU A 959 -48.68 0.94 28.59
N ARG A 960 -48.56 -0.03 27.68
CA ARG A 960 -49.60 -1.03 27.40
C ARG A 960 -49.36 -2.30 28.22
N GLY A 961 -50.12 -2.48 29.30
CA GLY A 961 -50.23 -3.73 30.05
C GLY A 961 -49.11 -4.02 31.07
N ASP A 962 -49.30 -5.10 31.84
CA ASP A 962 -48.42 -5.50 32.97
C ASP A 962 -47.10 -6.19 32.54
N ASP A 963 -46.87 -6.34 31.23
CA ASP A 963 -45.72 -7.06 30.65
C ASP A 963 -44.66 -6.12 30.03
N TYR A 964 -44.79 -4.80 30.24
CA TYR A 964 -43.91 -3.76 29.69
C TYR A 964 -43.77 -3.79 28.15
N GLY A 965 -44.77 -4.33 27.44
CA GLY A 965 -44.79 -4.45 25.99
C GLY A 965 -44.14 -5.75 25.47
N PHE A 966 -43.89 -6.74 26.33
CA PHE A 966 -43.28 -8.01 25.94
C PHE A 966 -44.08 -8.77 24.89
N GLY A 967 -45.42 -8.83 24.95
CA GLY A 967 -46.24 -9.50 23.94
C GLY A 967 -46.11 -8.88 22.54
N LEU A 968 -45.92 -7.56 22.48
CA LEU A 968 -45.60 -6.86 21.22
C LEU A 968 -44.18 -7.20 20.77
N PHE A 969 -43.21 -7.21 21.67
CA PHE A 969 -41.86 -7.63 21.35
C PHE A 969 -41.82 -9.09 20.86
N TRP A 970 -42.55 -10.00 21.50
CA TRP A 970 -42.69 -11.41 21.12
C TRP A 970 -43.29 -11.56 19.73
N SER A 971 -44.46 -10.94 19.47
CA SER A 971 -45.11 -11.06 18.15
C SER A 971 -44.25 -10.54 16.99
N ARG A 972 -43.36 -9.59 17.27
CA ARG A 972 -42.41 -9.02 16.29
C ARG A 972 -41.10 -9.80 16.18
N THR A 973 -40.79 -10.64 17.16
CA THR A 973 -39.49 -11.31 17.27
C THR A 973 -39.58 -12.80 17.53
N THR A 974 -40.73 -13.47 17.39
CA THR A 974 -40.92 -14.95 17.56
C THR A 974 -40.73 -15.71 16.25
N GLU A 975 -40.03 -16.85 16.29
CA GLU A 975 -39.49 -17.51 15.07
C GLU A 975 -40.63 -18.13 14.28
N ASP A 976 -41.62 -18.58 15.03
CA ASP A 976 -42.89 -19.08 14.57
C ASP A 976 -44.00 -18.15 15.14
N PRO A 977 -44.76 -17.45 14.27
CA PRO A 977 -45.89 -16.61 14.68
C PRO A 977 -47.03 -17.38 15.35
N SER A 978 -47.09 -18.71 15.19
CA SER A 978 -48.09 -19.57 15.82
C SER A 978 -47.74 -19.94 17.27
N THR A 979 -46.52 -19.65 17.72
CA THR A 979 -46.08 -19.94 19.08
C THR A 979 -46.71 -18.97 20.08
N SER A 980 -47.41 -19.52 21.08
CA SER A 980 -48.03 -18.73 22.14
C SER A 980 -47.00 -17.89 22.91
N VAL A 981 -47.39 -16.67 23.30
CA VAL A 981 -46.53 -15.77 24.09
C VAL A 981 -46.23 -16.41 25.44
N PRO A 982 -44.96 -16.43 25.90
CA PRO A 982 -44.59 -16.90 27.23
C PRO A 982 -45.44 -16.23 28.31
N THR A 983 -46.12 -17.03 29.11
CA THR A 983 -47.06 -16.55 30.14
C THR A 983 -46.42 -16.43 31.53
N ASN A 984 -45.21 -16.97 31.73
CA ASN A 984 -44.49 -16.89 33.01
C ASN A 984 -43.20 -16.07 32.89
N ARG A 985 -42.85 -15.36 33.98
CA ARG A 985 -41.71 -14.43 34.01
C ARG A 985 -40.37 -15.11 33.74
N VAL A 986 -40.18 -16.37 34.15
CA VAL A 986 -38.94 -17.11 33.92
C VAL A 986 -38.73 -17.41 32.43
N ALA A 987 -39.78 -17.82 31.72
CA ALA A 987 -39.75 -18.05 30.29
C ALA A 987 -39.56 -16.75 29.50
N MET A 988 -40.15 -15.64 29.97
CA MET A 988 -39.89 -14.31 29.41
C MET A 988 -38.43 -13.88 29.61
N ALA A 989 -37.88 -14.06 30.83
CA ALA A 989 -36.48 -13.75 31.15
C ALA A 989 -35.52 -14.58 30.29
N TRP A 990 -35.80 -15.88 30.18
CA TRP A 990 -35.05 -16.80 29.35
C TRP A 990 -35.10 -16.36 27.89
N TYR A 991 -36.27 -16.02 27.35
CA TYR A 991 -36.39 -15.58 25.97
C TYR A 991 -35.61 -14.29 25.68
N LEU A 992 -35.63 -13.31 26.58
CA LEU A 992 -34.91 -12.05 26.43
C LEU A 992 -33.38 -12.25 26.53
N ALA A 993 -32.92 -13.10 27.46
CA ALA A 993 -31.48 -13.26 27.72
C ALA A 993 -30.83 -14.40 26.92
N HIS A 994 -31.56 -15.42 26.48
CA HIS A 994 -31.00 -16.65 25.89
C HIS A 994 -30.22 -16.41 24.60
N GLN A 995 -30.33 -15.25 23.95
CA GLN A 995 -29.48 -14.88 22.81
C GLN A 995 -28.84 -13.49 22.95
N SER A 996 -28.97 -12.84 24.11
CA SER A 996 -28.36 -11.54 24.38
C SER A 996 -27.20 -11.66 25.38
N PRO A 997 -25.94 -11.62 24.93
CA PRO A 997 -24.79 -11.70 25.84
C PRO A 997 -24.78 -10.55 26.87
N ARG A 998 -25.27 -9.36 26.48
CA ARG A 998 -25.37 -8.19 27.38
C ARG A 998 -26.39 -8.35 28.48
N LEU A 999 -27.58 -8.88 28.20
CA LEU A 999 -28.60 -9.12 29.24
C LEU A 999 -28.19 -10.25 30.18
N ARG A 1000 -27.52 -11.29 29.66
CA ARG A 1000 -26.93 -12.34 30.52
C ARG A 1000 -25.85 -11.78 31.43
N TYR A 1001 -24.98 -10.92 30.92
CA TYR A 1001 -23.92 -10.32 31.72
C TYR A 1001 -24.45 -9.28 32.70
N LEU A 1002 -25.50 -8.53 32.34
CA LEU A 1002 -26.26 -7.69 33.26
C LEU A 1002 -26.80 -8.52 34.43
N LEU A 1003 -27.46 -9.65 34.17
CA LEU A 1003 -27.93 -10.57 35.21
C LEU A 1003 -26.78 -11.10 36.06
N HIS A 1004 -25.66 -11.45 35.44
CA HIS A 1004 -24.45 -11.90 36.14
C HIS A 1004 -23.93 -10.84 37.12
N ILE A 1005 -23.81 -9.57 36.69
CA ILE A 1005 -23.40 -8.47 37.57
C ILE A 1005 -24.39 -8.30 38.72
N LEU A 1006 -25.69 -8.28 38.43
CA LEU A 1006 -26.74 -8.15 39.44
C LEU A 1006 -26.66 -9.27 40.50
N VAL A 1007 -26.47 -10.52 40.07
CA VAL A 1007 -26.30 -11.68 40.96
C VAL A 1007 -25.00 -11.59 41.76
N GLN A 1008 -23.87 -11.30 41.12
CA GLN A 1008 -22.57 -11.21 41.78
C GLN A 1008 -22.49 -10.11 42.81
N GLN A 1009 -23.14 -8.97 42.53
CA GLN A 1009 -23.23 -7.87 43.47
C GLN A 1009 -24.32 -8.10 44.53
N GLY A 1010 -25.00 -9.26 44.52
CA GLY A 1010 -25.88 -9.66 45.62
C GLY A 1010 -27.26 -9.01 45.62
N VAL A 1011 -27.77 -8.53 44.46
CA VAL A 1011 -29.09 -7.85 44.40
C VAL A 1011 -30.26 -8.74 44.87
N PHE A 1012 -30.10 -10.06 44.76
CA PHE A 1012 -31.12 -11.06 45.14
C PHE A 1012 -30.85 -11.73 46.49
N GLN A 1013 -29.82 -11.29 47.23
CA GLN A 1013 -29.50 -11.83 48.55
C GLN A 1013 -30.38 -11.20 49.63
N SER A 1014 -30.72 -11.97 50.67
CA SER A 1014 -31.47 -11.49 51.83
C SER A 1014 -30.52 -10.80 52.80
N ALA A 1015 -30.15 -9.55 52.51
CA ALA A 1015 -29.27 -8.72 53.34
C ALA A 1015 -29.99 -7.43 53.77
N SER A 1016 -29.57 -6.86 54.90
CA SER A 1016 -30.14 -5.63 55.48
C SER A 1016 -29.86 -4.35 54.66
N SER A 1017 -28.98 -4.41 53.66
CA SER A 1017 -28.72 -3.36 52.66
C SER A 1017 -28.51 -4.03 51.31
N GLN A 1018 -29.48 -3.91 50.40
CA GLN A 1018 -29.33 -4.39 49.03
C GLN A 1018 -28.77 -3.28 48.15
N PRO A 1019 -27.74 -3.55 47.31
CA PRO A 1019 -27.11 -2.51 46.52
C PRO A 1019 -28.05 -1.97 45.46
N ARG A 1020 -28.05 -0.65 45.29
CA ARG A 1020 -28.81 0.03 44.24
C ARG A 1020 -27.95 0.23 43.00
N PHE A 1021 -28.54 0.02 41.82
CA PHE A 1021 -27.87 0.10 40.52
C PHE A 1021 -28.39 1.26 39.70
N LEU A 1022 -27.46 2.00 39.11
CA LEU A 1022 -27.74 2.98 38.06
C LEU A 1022 -27.39 2.36 36.70
N ILE A 1023 -28.37 2.16 35.84
CA ILE A 1023 -28.19 1.48 34.56
C ILE A 1023 -28.37 2.48 33.42
N PHE A 1024 -27.29 2.76 32.68
CA PHE A 1024 -27.31 3.67 31.54
C PHE A 1024 -27.36 2.91 30.22
N CYS A 1025 -28.32 3.30 29.40
CA CYS A 1025 -28.45 2.89 28.00
C CYS A 1025 -28.10 4.09 27.11
N HIS A 1026 -27.70 3.85 25.86
CA HIS A 1026 -27.55 4.94 24.91
C HIS A 1026 -28.79 5.12 24.06
N TRP A 1027 -29.36 4.01 23.59
CA TRP A 1027 -30.49 4.04 22.67
C TRP A 1027 -31.83 3.69 23.35
N PRO A 1028 -32.95 4.29 22.91
CA PRO A 1028 -34.29 3.99 23.45
C PRO A 1028 -34.70 2.51 23.36
N LEU A 1029 -34.27 1.80 22.31
CA LEU A 1029 -34.56 0.37 22.15
C LEU A 1029 -33.81 -0.50 23.16
N THR A 1030 -32.54 -0.18 23.46
CA THR A 1030 -31.77 -0.83 24.53
C THR A 1030 -32.45 -0.64 25.87
N LEU A 1031 -32.91 0.58 26.15
CA LEU A 1031 -33.64 0.90 27.38
C LEU A 1031 -34.92 0.06 27.48
N TRP A 1032 -35.66 -0.11 26.39
CA TRP A 1032 -36.88 -0.93 26.38
C TRP A 1032 -36.58 -2.41 26.65
N LEU A 1033 -35.54 -2.98 26.02
CA LEU A 1033 -35.10 -4.37 26.25
C LEU A 1033 -34.65 -4.61 27.70
N VAL A 1034 -33.85 -3.70 28.25
CA VAL A 1034 -33.40 -3.76 29.64
C VAL A 1034 -34.59 -3.64 30.59
N GLN A 1035 -35.54 -2.75 30.31
CA GLN A 1035 -36.75 -2.62 31.11
C GLN A 1035 -37.60 -3.89 31.10
N MET A 1036 -37.87 -4.48 29.93
CA MET A 1036 -38.59 -5.75 29.85
C MET A 1036 -37.86 -6.84 30.63
N PHE A 1037 -36.53 -6.92 30.49
CA PHE A 1037 -35.73 -7.93 31.18
C PHE A 1037 -35.74 -7.75 32.70
N LEU A 1038 -35.54 -6.54 33.22
CA LEU A 1038 -35.64 -6.28 34.66
C LEU A 1038 -37.06 -6.58 35.20
N GLY A 1039 -38.10 -6.29 34.42
CA GLY A 1039 -39.50 -6.63 34.75
C GLY A 1039 -39.78 -8.13 34.90
N THR A 1040 -38.93 -8.98 34.34
CA THR A 1040 -39.00 -10.45 34.52
C THR A 1040 -38.29 -10.93 35.77
N LEU A 1041 -37.43 -10.12 36.38
CA LEU A 1041 -36.64 -10.46 37.55
C LEU A 1041 -37.37 -10.03 38.84
N PRO A 1042 -37.10 -10.69 39.98
CA PRO A 1042 -37.68 -10.31 41.27
C PRO A 1042 -36.93 -9.10 41.86
N LEU A 1043 -36.96 -7.96 41.17
CA LEU A 1043 -36.37 -6.70 41.62
C LEU A 1043 -37.28 -5.52 41.31
N ASP A 1044 -37.25 -4.49 42.17
CA ASP A 1044 -38.00 -3.26 41.96
C ASP A 1044 -37.13 -2.20 41.28
N PHE A 1045 -37.66 -1.54 40.25
CA PHE A 1045 -36.90 -0.57 39.47
C PHE A 1045 -37.76 0.58 38.96
N VAL A 1046 -37.11 1.70 38.67
CA VAL A 1046 -37.72 2.87 38.03
C VAL A 1046 -37.00 3.20 36.74
N VAL A 1047 -37.69 3.84 35.80
CA VAL A 1047 -37.13 4.18 34.49
C VAL A 1047 -37.34 5.67 34.20
N VAL A 1048 -36.28 6.36 33.81
CA VAL A 1048 -36.32 7.78 33.42
C VAL A 1048 -36.02 7.90 31.93
N ARG A 1049 -36.95 8.50 31.18
CA ARG A 1049 -36.86 8.60 29.70
C ARG A 1049 -37.02 10.03 29.18
N ALA A 1050 -36.59 10.22 27.94
CA ALA A 1050 -36.80 11.44 27.18
C ALA A 1050 -38.30 11.55 26.84
N GLY A 1051 -38.91 12.70 27.13
CA GLY A 1051 -40.36 12.91 26.96
C GLY A 1051 -41.24 12.61 28.19
N MET A 1052 -40.69 12.01 29.26
CA MET A 1052 -41.43 11.83 30.52
C MET A 1052 -41.73 13.21 31.18
N PRO A 1053 -42.99 13.48 31.60
CA PRO A 1053 -43.35 14.69 32.32
C PRO A 1053 -42.48 14.94 33.57
N ASN A 1054 -42.16 16.21 33.85
CA ASN A 1054 -41.22 16.58 34.92
C ASN A 1054 -41.65 16.11 36.31
N ASN A 1055 -42.95 16.06 36.61
CA ASN A 1055 -43.49 15.54 37.87
C ASN A 1055 -43.23 14.03 38.04
N LEU A 1056 -43.48 13.23 37.00
CA LEU A 1056 -43.24 11.78 37.03
C LEU A 1056 -41.74 11.47 37.12
N ARG A 1057 -40.91 12.24 36.42
CA ARG A 1057 -39.45 12.14 36.51
C ARG A 1057 -38.95 12.44 37.92
N SER A 1058 -39.45 13.51 38.53
CA SER A 1058 -39.08 13.91 39.90
C SER A 1058 -39.51 12.86 40.93
N ASN A 1059 -40.70 12.28 40.77
CA ASN A 1059 -41.20 11.20 41.64
C ASN A 1059 -40.36 9.91 41.51
N ALA A 1060 -39.97 9.52 40.29
CA ALA A 1060 -39.11 8.35 40.07
C ALA A 1060 -37.73 8.52 40.71
N ILE A 1061 -37.13 9.71 40.57
CA ILE A 1061 -35.85 10.04 41.20
C ILE A 1061 -35.98 10.06 42.72
N ALA A 1062 -37.03 10.70 43.26
CA ALA A 1062 -37.29 10.73 44.71
C ALA A 1062 -37.45 9.33 45.30
N ARG A 1063 -38.22 8.45 44.65
CA ARG A 1063 -38.43 7.06 45.06
C ARG A 1063 -37.13 6.23 45.01
N PHE A 1064 -36.25 6.47 44.03
CA PHE A 1064 -34.96 5.78 43.96
C PHE A 1064 -33.96 6.26 45.01
N ASN A 1065 -34.13 7.49 45.52
CA ASN A 1065 -33.22 8.08 46.51
C ASN A 1065 -33.71 7.91 47.95
N ASP A 1066 -34.99 7.60 48.15
CA ASP A 1066 -35.57 7.31 49.46
C ASP A 1066 -34.95 6.03 50.06
N PRO A 1067 -34.24 6.10 51.20
CA PRO A 1067 -33.68 4.92 51.87
C PRO A 1067 -34.71 3.86 52.25
N GLY A 1068 -35.97 4.27 52.51
CA GLY A 1068 -37.07 3.35 52.86
C GLY A 1068 -37.72 2.67 51.65
N SER A 1069 -37.35 3.04 50.43
CA SER A 1069 -37.90 2.47 49.20
C SER A 1069 -37.31 1.09 48.88
N SER A 1070 -38.15 0.19 48.36
CA SER A 1070 -37.74 -1.12 47.83
C SER A 1070 -36.97 -1.03 46.52
N THR A 1071 -36.84 0.16 45.90
CA THR A 1071 -36.30 0.28 44.55
C THR A 1071 -34.79 0.02 44.52
N GLN A 1072 -34.40 -0.96 43.69
CA GLN A 1072 -33.03 -1.47 43.56
C GLN A 1072 -32.33 -1.04 42.27
N ALA A 1073 -33.06 -0.62 41.22
CA ALA A 1073 -32.45 -0.13 39.99
C ALA A 1073 -33.12 1.11 39.41
N LEU A 1074 -32.32 2.01 38.82
CA LEU A 1074 -32.79 3.10 37.98
C LEU A 1074 -32.21 2.95 36.57
N VAL A 1075 -33.07 2.81 35.57
CA VAL A 1075 -32.67 2.72 34.16
C VAL A 1075 -32.89 4.06 33.47
N THR A 1076 -31.88 4.58 32.78
CA THR A 1076 -32.00 5.84 32.04
C THR A 1076 -31.12 5.88 30.79
N THR A 1077 -31.19 6.97 30.01
CA THR A 1077 -30.32 7.20 28.85
C THR A 1077 -29.34 8.34 29.06
N TYR A 1078 -28.20 8.30 28.36
CA TYR A 1078 -27.20 9.38 28.40
C TYR A 1078 -27.81 10.76 28.04
N ASN A 1079 -28.78 10.80 27.11
CA ASN A 1079 -29.44 12.04 26.70
C ASN A 1079 -30.40 12.61 27.76
N CYS A 1080 -30.90 11.78 28.69
CA CYS A 1080 -31.69 12.25 29.83
C CYS A 1080 -30.81 12.76 30.97
N GLY A 1081 -29.50 12.49 30.92
CA GLY A 1081 -28.52 12.87 31.94
C GLY A 1081 -28.19 14.37 32.00
N ALA A 1082 -28.53 15.13 30.97
CA ALA A 1082 -28.37 16.59 30.94
C ALA A 1082 -29.41 17.31 31.85
N THR A 1083 -30.56 16.68 32.11
CA THR A 1083 -31.56 17.18 33.06
C THR A 1083 -31.31 16.59 34.45
N GLY A 1084 -30.45 17.26 35.24
CA GLY A 1084 -30.53 17.28 36.70
C GLY A 1084 -30.86 15.96 37.43
N LEU A 1085 -30.22 14.84 37.08
CA LEU A 1085 -30.21 13.61 37.90
C LEU A 1085 -29.31 13.80 39.14
N ASN A 1086 -29.47 14.93 39.83
CA ASN A 1086 -28.86 15.15 41.14
C ASN A 1086 -29.78 14.49 42.16
N MET A 1087 -29.35 13.38 42.77
CA MET A 1087 -29.68 12.94 44.15
C MET A 1087 -29.51 11.42 44.43
N HIS A 1088 -28.75 10.63 43.65
CA HIS A 1088 -28.49 9.20 43.94
C HIS A 1088 -27.55 8.91 45.13
N SER A 1089 -27.78 9.54 46.29
CA SER A 1089 -26.95 9.39 47.50
C SER A 1089 -26.86 7.96 48.04
N GLN A 1090 -27.83 7.11 47.67
CA GLN A 1090 -27.93 5.72 48.09
C GLN A 1090 -27.39 4.71 47.05
N CYS A 1091 -26.71 5.19 45.99
CA CYS A 1091 -26.24 4.33 44.89
C CYS A 1091 -24.72 4.36 44.77
N SER A 1092 -24.12 3.17 44.78
CA SER A 1092 -22.67 2.94 44.67
C SER A 1092 -22.29 2.11 43.42
N ARG A 1093 -23.27 1.64 42.64
CA ARG A 1093 -23.07 0.73 41.49
C ARG A 1093 -23.63 1.34 40.21
N ILE A 1094 -22.82 1.43 39.15
CA ILE A 1094 -23.25 1.88 37.83
C ILE A 1094 -22.94 0.85 36.74
N ILE A 1095 -23.92 0.55 35.90
CA ILE A 1095 -23.78 -0.36 34.75
C ILE A 1095 -24.11 0.42 33.48
N LEU A 1096 -23.13 0.51 32.59
CA LEU A 1096 -23.26 1.16 31.30
C LEU A 1096 -23.45 0.04 30.27
N MET A 1097 -24.68 -0.10 29.78
CA MET A 1097 -25.06 -1.15 28.82
C MET A 1097 -24.42 -0.95 27.44
N GLU A 1098 -23.96 0.28 27.16
CA GLU A 1098 -23.38 0.74 25.90
C GLU A 1098 -22.38 1.87 26.15
N SER A 1099 -21.38 2.01 25.28
CA SER A 1099 -20.43 3.13 25.32
C SER A 1099 -21.11 4.46 24.99
N ALA A 1100 -20.67 5.54 25.65
CA ALA A 1100 -21.16 6.88 25.37
C ALA A 1100 -20.61 7.42 24.04
N LEU A 1101 -21.33 8.35 23.40
CA LEU A 1101 -20.90 8.98 22.13
C LEU A 1101 -19.56 9.71 22.25
N ASN A 1102 -19.20 10.15 23.45
CA ASN A 1102 -17.93 10.78 23.73
C ASN A 1102 -17.52 10.48 25.19
N HIS A 1103 -16.23 10.59 25.45
CA HIS A 1103 -15.66 10.23 26.75
C HIS A 1103 -16.07 11.20 27.88
N ASN A 1104 -16.45 12.44 27.56
CA ASN A 1104 -16.96 13.39 28.57
C ASN A 1104 -18.31 12.94 29.13
N SER A 1105 -19.23 12.48 28.28
CA SER A 1105 -20.50 11.91 28.71
C SER A 1105 -20.30 10.63 29.53
N LEU A 1106 -19.30 9.82 29.19
CA LEU A 1106 -18.92 8.64 29.98
C LEU A 1106 -18.47 9.04 31.39
N PHE A 1107 -17.52 9.97 31.51
CA PHE A 1107 -17.01 10.43 32.81
C PHE A 1107 -18.06 11.15 33.65
N GLN A 1108 -18.90 11.97 33.03
CA GLN A 1108 -20.03 12.60 33.74
C GLN A 1108 -21.01 11.57 34.30
N THR A 1109 -21.15 10.44 33.61
CA THR A 1109 -22.05 9.36 33.99
C THR A 1109 -21.47 8.54 35.15
N ILE A 1110 -20.20 8.12 35.05
CA ILE A 1110 -19.47 7.46 36.15
C ILE A 1110 -19.38 8.39 37.36
N GLY A 1111 -19.17 9.69 37.14
CA GLY A 1111 -19.18 10.76 38.14
C GLY A 1111 -20.44 10.85 39.00
N ARG A 1112 -21.54 10.21 38.63
CA ARG A 1112 -22.81 10.28 39.39
C ARG A 1112 -22.75 9.52 40.72
N ILE A 1113 -21.95 8.45 40.81
CA ILE A 1113 -21.79 7.66 42.04
C ILE A 1113 -20.66 8.18 42.95
N HIS A 1114 -19.79 9.05 42.42
CA HIS A 1114 -18.71 9.68 43.19
C HIS A 1114 -19.24 10.85 44.03
N ARG A 1115 -19.38 10.66 45.35
CA ARG A 1115 -19.91 11.67 46.29
C ARG A 1115 -19.13 11.69 47.61
N LEU A 1116 -19.00 12.88 48.20
CA LEU A 1116 -18.47 13.07 49.54
C LEU A 1116 -19.45 12.46 50.56
N GLY A 1117 -18.95 11.60 51.46
CA GLY A 1117 -19.76 10.87 52.45
C GLY A 1117 -20.27 9.50 51.99
N GLN A 1118 -19.85 9.01 50.83
CA GLN A 1118 -20.15 7.63 50.40
C GLN A 1118 -19.29 6.63 51.20
N HIS A 1119 -19.93 5.75 51.96
CA HIS A 1119 -19.27 4.75 52.80
C HIS A 1119 -19.11 3.38 52.11
N GLU A 1120 -19.85 3.15 51.02
CA GLU A 1120 -19.73 1.93 50.22
C GLU A 1120 -18.72 2.08 49.07
N GLU A 1121 -18.02 0.99 48.75
CA GLU A 1121 -17.13 0.91 47.59
C GLU A 1121 -17.90 1.23 46.31
N GLN A 1122 -17.39 2.12 45.45
CA GLN A 1122 -18.07 2.53 44.22
C GLN A 1122 -17.57 1.72 43.04
N ARG A 1123 -18.47 1.12 42.25
CA ARG A 1123 -18.11 0.26 41.11
C ARG A 1123 -18.84 0.65 39.82
N ALA A 1124 -18.11 0.67 38.72
CA ALA A 1124 -18.61 0.96 37.38
C ALA A 1124 -18.29 -0.19 36.42
N TRP A 1125 -19.29 -0.67 35.69
CA TRP A 1125 -19.12 -1.64 34.60
C TRP A 1125 -19.48 -0.98 33.27
N LEU A 1126 -18.55 -0.98 32.32
CA LEU A 1126 -18.81 -0.65 30.93
C LEU A 1126 -18.90 -1.94 30.12
N LEU A 1127 -20.10 -2.24 29.60
CA LEU A 1127 -20.30 -3.41 28.77
C LEU A 1127 -20.03 -3.06 27.30
N PHE A 1128 -19.04 -3.73 26.73
CA PHE A 1128 -18.75 -3.67 25.31
C PHE A 1128 -18.75 -5.08 24.71
N MET A 1129 -18.89 -5.14 23.39
CA MET A 1129 -18.70 -6.36 22.61
C MET A 1129 -17.61 -6.06 21.60
N ASP A 1130 -16.57 -6.88 21.57
CA ASP A 1130 -15.50 -6.75 20.59
C ASP A 1130 -16.03 -6.95 19.16
N HIS A 1131 -15.37 -6.31 18.20
CA HIS A 1131 -15.80 -6.31 16.79
C HIS A 1131 -17.21 -5.75 16.60
N THR A 1132 -17.55 -4.66 17.28
CA THR A 1132 -18.81 -3.93 17.06
C THR A 1132 -18.56 -2.45 16.83
N ILE A 1133 -19.52 -1.75 16.22
CA ILE A 1133 -19.51 -0.30 16.05
C ILE A 1133 -19.27 0.44 17.38
N GLN A 1134 -19.72 -0.13 18.50
CA GLN A 1134 -19.52 0.45 19.82
C GLN A 1134 -18.04 0.38 20.26
N ARG A 1135 -17.32 -0.68 19.86
CA ARG A 1135 -15.86 -0.82 20.08
C ARG A 1135 -15.06 0.15 19.20
N TYR A 1136 -15.51 0.38 17.96
CA TYR A 1136 -14.95 1.43 17.09
C TYR A 1136 -15.17 2.82 17.68
N MET A 1137 -16.39 3.13 18.13
CA MET A 1137 -16.71 4.41 18.77
C MET A 1137 -15.90 4.64 20.04
N GLU A 1138 -15.73 3.60 20.87
CA GLU A 1138 -14.86 3.65 22.04
C GLU A 1138 -13.40 3.90 21.67
N PHE A 1139 -12.85 3.15 20.70
CA PHE A 1139 -11.48 3.35 20.20
C PHE A 1139 -11.29 4.80 19.76
N ASN A 1140 -12.19 5.32 18.93
CA ASN A 1140 -12.11 6.68 18.39
C ASN A 1140 -12.23 7.75 19.47
N ASN A 1141 -13.11 7.55 20.45
CA ASN A 1141 -13.26 8.45 21.57
C ASN A 1141 -12.04 8.42 22.49
N THR A 1142 -11.40 7.26 22.63
CA THR A 1142 -10.17 7.10 23.41
C THR A 1142 -8.99 7.76 22.69
N THR A 1143 -8.81 7.53 21.40
CA THR A 1143 -7.78 8.19 20.56
C THR A 1143 -7.91 9.71 20.57
N LYS A 1144 -9.14 10.25 20.61
CA LYS A 1144 -9.37 11.70 20.70
C LYS A 1144 -9.00 12.28 22.07
N VAL A 1145 -8.98 11.46 23.13
CA VAL A 1145 -8.69 11.90 24.50
C VAL A 1145 -7.25 11.56 24.92
N LEU A 1146 -6.60 10.62 24.24
CA LEU A 1146 -5.18 10.23 24.44
C LEU A 1146 -4.22 11.43 24.45
N PRO A 1147 -4.25 12.38 23.49
CA PRO A 1147 -3.41 13.57 23.55
C PRO A 1147 -3.69 14.46 24.77
N GLN A 1148 -4.92 14.47 25.27
CA GLN A 1148 -5.30 15.20 26.48
C GLN A 1148 -4.81 14.50 27.76
N ILE A 1149 -4.80 13.17 27.80
CA ILE A 1149 -4.24 12.37 28.90
C ILE A 1149 -2.70 12.51 28.89
N ALA A 1150 -2.08 12.36 27.72
CA ALA A 1150 -0.64 12.58 27.50
C ALA A 1150 -0.17 13.96 27.98
N ALA A 1151 -0.91 15.01 27.62
CA ALA A 1151 -0.62 16.37 28.08
C ALA A 1151 -0.79 16.55 29.60
N GLN A 1152 -1.71 15.82 30.24
CA GLN A 1152 -1.94 15.87 31.70
C GLN A 1152 -0.87 15.12 32.50
N TYR A 1153 -0.34 14.01 31.97
CA TYR A 1153 0.74 13.23 32.60
C TYR A 1153 2.14 13.61 32.11
N ARG A 1154 2.26 14.60 31.21
CA ARG A 1154 3.53 15.01 30.58
C ARG A 1154 4.63 15.28 31.60
N HIS A 1155 4.34 15.99 32.68
CA HIS A 1155 5.30 16.25 33.77
C HIS A 1155 5.80 14.94 34.44
N PHE A 1156 4.96 13.90 34.51
CA PHE A 1156 5.30 12.61 35.11
C PHE A 1156 6.14 11.76 34.14
N LEU A 1157 5.80 11.83 32.84
CA LEU A 1157 6.50 11.16 31.75
C LEU A 1157 7.87 11.82 31.45
N GLU A 1158 7.96 13.15 31.56
CA GLU A 1158 9.18 13.94 31.41
C GLU A 1158 10.25 13.57 32.44
N ARG A 1159 9.85 13.06 33.61
CA ARG A 1159 10.77 12.55 34.65
C ARG A 1159 11.27 11.14 34.37
N GLN A 1160 10.59 10.38 33.51
CA GLN A 1160 11.00 9.02 33.11
C GLN A 1160 11.86 9.01 31.86
N VAL A 1161 11.95 10.13 31.13
CA VAL A 1161 12.82 10.28 29.96
C VAL A 1161 14.05 11.13 30.33
N PRO A 1162 15.29 10.58 30.24
CA PRO A 1162 16.52 11.30 30.56
C PRO A 1162 16.67 12.60 29.77
N GLU A 1163 17.27 13.64 30.39
CA GLU A 1163 17.49 14.93 29.72
C GLU A 1163 18.43 14.85 28.51
N SER A 1164 19.25 13.79 28.42
CA SER A 1164 20.20 13.56 27.33
C SER A 1164 19.58 12.91 26.08
N THR A 1165 18.27 12.63 26.07
CA THR A 1165 17.60 12.01 24.92
C THR A 1165 17.44 13.03 23.79
N GLU A 1166 18.05 12.74 22.63
CA GLU A 1166 18.18 13.63 21.46
C GLU A 1166 16.84 14.19 20.95
N ASP A 1167 15.75 13.44 21.12
CA ASP A 1167 14.38 13.89 20.85
C ASP A 1167 13.42 13.52 21.99
N ARG A 1168 13.70 14.11 23.16
CA ARG A 1168 12.97 13.87 24.41
C ARG A 1168 11.44 14.01 24.25
N ASN A 1169 10.98 14.94 23.41
CA ASN A 1169 9.56 15.16 23.18
C ASN A 1169 8.89 14.01 22.41
N ALA A 1170 9.55 13.47 21.37
CA ALA A 1170 9.04 12.32 20.63
C ALA A 1170 8.92 11.07 21.53
N MET A 1171 9.88 10.88 22.45
CA MET A 1171 9.88 9.75 23.38
C MET A 1171 8.83 9.88 24.49
N ILE A 1172 8.56 11.10 24.97
CA ILE A 1172 7.45 11.39 25.89
C ILE A 1172 6.10 11.14 25.20
N GLU A 1173 5.95 11.53 23.93
CA GLU A 1173 4.75 11.20 23.13
C GLU A 1173 4.62 9.70 22.89
N GLN A 1174 5.72 8.98 22.70
CA GLN A 1174 5.73 7.53 22.50
C GLN A 1174 5.41 6.74 23.79
N LEU A 1175 5.78 7.25 24.96
CA LEU A 1175 5.39 6.70 26.28
C LEU A 1175 3.95 7.03 26.67
N ALA A 1176 3.38 8.10 26.10
CA ALA A 1176 2.01 8.51 26.37
C ALA A 1176 0.97 7.83 25.47
N ASN A 1177 1.39 7.40 24.27
CA ASN A 1177 0.63 6.54 23.35
C ASN A 1177 0.68 5.08 23.80
#